data_AF-A0AA40WAW0-F1
#
_entry.id   AF-A0AA40WAW0-F1
#
_cell.length_a   1.000
_cell.length_b   1.000
_cell.length_c   1.000
_cell.angle_alpha   90.00
_cell.angle_beta   90.00
_cell.angle_gamma   90.00
#
_symmetry.space_group_name_H-M   'P 1'
#
loop_
_entity.id
_entity.type
_entity.pdbx_description
1 polymer ?
#
loop_
_entity_poly.entity_id
_entity_poly.type
_entity_poly.pdbx_seq_one_letter_code
_entity_poly.pdbx_strand_id
1 'polypeptide(L)'
;MKDLLNMIGDGVFSRFESSLKKKNSTSKIKSSFADSSNLKTQSNFTLKTQSVSASEKKISVNTEVVGSVYSVTTGSHSILASSLFQKLNQTILVVSENNTSAEFLFREALSFLPSNDLIYLPGQEVLPYEYMRYPSEMKRERIKAIAKILSGEPVLIFTSVSGFLKTLPPIQTMQGRAIVLKKGKEIDLESLLVQLIDLGYKRVQVCETFGEFSLKGGILDIFSSYSTEPVRIDLFGEEIESIRTFDPDSQRSMTDLDQAVLLPADEYILSEEQKKEYQNFLKSSDSSLHLPEIPEGNYGIYYEELIPLVRENHGILSYFSEPPILIFPSVNSVKERLLHLEKEYLSLFEKRSREVLCAPPEKLLSFGEEFKVLSESIGLSFVGLPPRNENDLVSFLKEAPSFKGKIREVREKISELRVKGGWKIVLTSSFEAQTKRLQGLFEKEGVILLNEDSTEPLPFHLGNHKSDTFLVLSELRNGFILENHKILILSENDIFGREYKRKTRFKKQNSKALQSFIDLKEGDYVVHIHHGVGRFLKIERTSAGGKERDFLKLEYSGGDSLFVPLDQISLVQRYIGGTESPRLDSLGKSTWKKTKDRVQKAVEALAEDLVQMYSNRLKLQGYAFPPDTIYQEEFEAEFEYEETPDQIEAIEAVKKDLESSRPMDRLVCGDVGYGKTEVAIRAAFKVAMAGRQIMMLAPTTILALQHYNTFKNRFENYPVRVELVSRFKTPAEIRDILADFSAGKVDMVVGTHAILSSKLKPKNLGLLIIDEEQRFGVNHKETIKKFKNLVDVLTLTATPIPRTLHMALTGIRELSIIATPPKNRQSVETYVLEEDDDLISDAIRNEIQRGGQVFYLYNRVETIEEETNYLSKLVPEVSIGILHGQMTEDEIEETLLDFYNRKYDILVTTTIIESGIDMPNVNTLFVKRADLFGLSQLYQIRGRVGRSDRKAFAYMLLPKDRVVTEQAEKRLNTIFEYQELGSGFKVAMRDLEIRGAGNLLGKEQSGDIMEVGFDLYVRMLEDAIARIKGEEIVVEVRTSVTLNTNFFIPETYISDTRQKIEFYKKLEGARDLDEIEEIYSEMLDRFGEPPEDAKTFILLEKIRTLASNLGFEFVTEMKDEIKMKSGSYFRGDHTKIIQLISARTGLTLNPKEPNVLIFQTGKKLEKEKLDTLIFLLSEMLPSKKV
;
A
#
# COMPACT_ATOMS: atom_id res chain seq x y z
N MET A 1 32.26 -9.82 10.26
CA MET A 1 31.36 -9.95 11.42
C MET A 1 31.49 -11.26 12.19
N LYS A 2 31.65 -12.42 11.54
CA LYS A 2 31.84 -13.72 12.25
C LYS A 2 32.90 -13.68 13.36
N ASP A 3 34.05 -13.04 13.12
CA ASP A 3 35.11 -12.90 14.14
C ASP A 3 34.67 -12.05 15.34
N LEU A 4 33.93 -10.96 15.10
CA LEU A 4 33.37 -10.10 16.17
C LEU A 4 32.38 -10.89 17.03
N LEU A 5 31.50 -11.67 16.39
CA LEU A 5 30.51 -12.51 17.09
C LEU A 5 31.17 -13.62 17.90
N ASN A 6 32.19 -14.30 17.36
CA ASN A 6 32.96 -15.31 18.10
C ASN A 6 33.67 -14.70 19.30
N MET A 7 34.26 -13.51 19.13
CA MET A 7 34.99 -12.80 20.17
C MET A 7 34.08 -12.32 21.31
N ILE A 8 32.89 -11.79 20.98
CA ILE A 8 31.85 -11.51 21.99
C ILE A 8 31.45 -12.80 22.70
N GLY A 9 31.30 -13.89 21.94
CA GLY A 9 30.92 -15.18 22.47
C GLY A 9 31.97 -15.79 23.42
N ASP A 10 33.25 -15.60 23.13
CA ASP A 10 34.36 -16.04 23.98
C ASP A 10 34.48 -15.23 25.26
N GLY A 11 34.30 -13.91 25.17
CA GLY A 11 34.35 -13.04 26.34
C GLY A 11 33.14 -13.20 27.27
N VAL A 12 31.94 -13.39 26.74
CA VAL A 12 30.71 -13.46 27.55
C VAL A 12 30.32 -14.90 27.90
N PHE A 13 30.37 -15.83 26.94
CA PHE A 13 29.73 -17.16 27.06
C PHE A 13 30.70 -18.35 27.19
N SER A 14 32.01 -18.13 27.29
CA SER A 14 33.00 -19.23 27.45
C SER A 14 32.75 -20.10 28.70
N ARG A 15 32.40 -19.49 29.83
CA ARG A 15 32.04 -20.22 31.07
C ARG A 15 30.74 -21.01 30.90
N PHE A 16 29.76 -20.41 30.22
CA PHE A 16 28.46 -21.00 29.93
C PHE A 16 28.59 -22.27 29.05
N GLU A 17 29.43 -22.21 28.02
CA GLU A 17 29.76 -23.35 27.14
C GLU A 17 30.41 -24.51 27.91
N SER A 18 31.35 -24.20 28.83
CA SER A 18 32.02 -25.23 29.64
C SER A 18 31.06 -25.96 30.58
N SER A 19 30.01 -25.27 31.06
CA SER A 19 28.94 -25.84 31.89
C SER A 19 28.03 -26.76 31.07
N LEU A 20 27.62 -26.32 29.88
CA LEU A 20 26.84 -27.11 28.92
C LEU A 20 27.60 -28.37 28.47
N LYS A 21 28.87 -28.24 28.07
CA LYS A 21 29.71 -29.37 27.61
C LYS A 21 30.02 -30.38 28.73
N LYS A 22 30.30 -29.92 29.96
CA LYS A 22 30.50 -30.83 31.11
C LYS A 22 29.23 -31.61 31.44
N LYS A 23 28.05 -30.99 31.34
CA LYS A 23 26.79 -31.65 31.71
C LYS A 23 26.24 -32.60 30.65
N ASN A 24 26.39 -32.27 29.36
CA ASN A 24 26.10 -33.20 28.26
C ASN A 24 27.00 -34.45 28.27
N SER A 25 28.17 -34.39 28.91
CA SER A 25 29.03 -35.58 29.13
C SER A 25 28.59 -36.45 30.31
N THR A 26 27.86 -35.89 31.28
CA THR A 26 27.39 -36.61 32.49
C THR A 26 25.98 -37.19 32.37
N SER A 27 25.16 -36.76 31.40
CA SER A 27 23.81 -37.31 31.17
C SER A 27 23.77 -38.73 30.58
N LYS A 28 24.94 -39.35 30.31
CA LYS A 28 25.06 -40.78 29.96
C LYS A 28 25.19 -41.73 31.16
N ILE A 29 25.25 -41.24 32.41
CA ILE A 29 25.40 -42.11 33.59
C ILE A 29 24.57 -41.60 34.76
N LYS A 30 23.34 -42.13 34.92
CA LYS A 30 22.73 -42.59 36.19
C LYS A 30 21.23 -42.88 36.01
N SER A 31 20.92 -44.16 35.77
CA SER A 31 19.65 -44.78 36.11
C SER A 31 19.75 -45.31 37.55
N SER A 32 19.22 -44.61 38.55
CA SER A 32 18.89 -45.24 39.84
C SER A 32 18.14 -44.30 40.78
N PHE A 33 17.05 -44.84 41.32
CA PHE A 33 16.35 -44.52 42.57
C PHE A 33 15.11 -43.61 42.55
N ALA A 34 14.00 -44.30 42.80
CA ALA A 34 12.73 -43.86 43.33
C ALA A 34 12.82 -43.49 44.83
N ASP A 35 11.70 -42.98 45.33
CA ASP A 35 11.29 -42.75 46.72
C ASP A 35 11.76 -41.44 47.40
N SER A 36 10.86 -40.47 47.54
CA SER A 36 9.99 -40.40 48.74
C SER A 36 9.22 -39.07 48.83
N SER A 37 7.99 -39.24 49.30
CA SER A 37 6.91 -38.30 49.61
C SER A 37 7.20 -37.30 50.74
N ASN A 38 6.71 -36.06 50.63
CA ASN A 38 5.76 -35.42 51.57
C ASN A 38 5.78 -33.87 51.47
N LEU A 39 4.65 -33.25 51.08
CA LEU A 39 3.92 -32.25 51.90
C LEU A 39 2.66 -31.77 51.16
N LYS A 40 1.51 -32.01 51.79
CA LYS A 40 0.15 -31.51 51.49
C LYS A 40 0.10 -29.99 51.70
N THR A 41 -0.66 -29.19 50.95
CA THR A 41 -2.11 -28.91 51.15
C THR A 41 -2.69 -28.19 49.92
N GLN A 42 -3.64 -28.77 49.17
CA GLN A 42 -5.10 -28.52 49.19
C GLN A 42 -5.60 -27.13 48.73
N SER A 43 -6.11 -27.05 47.49
CA SER A 43 -7.50 -26.67 47.20
C SER A 43 -7.92 -27.14 45.81
N ASN A 44 -9.13 -27.70 45.72
CA ASN A 44 -9.64 -28.59 44.67
C ASN A 44 -10.08 -27.89 43.39
N PHE A 45 -9.81 -28.50 42.23
CA PHE A 45 -10.81 -28.71 41.17
C PHE A 45 -10.45 -29.99 40.40
N THR A 46 -11.34 -30.98 40.42
CA THR A 46 -11.13 -32.31 39.85
C THR A 46 -12.00 -32.45 38.61
N LEU A 47 -11.42 -32.60 37.42
CA LEU A 47 -12.08 -33.19 36.26
C LEU A 47 -11.31 -34.43 35.84
N LYS A 48 -12.01 -35.57 35.89
CA LYS A 48 -11.52 -36.89 35.49
C LYS A 48 -11.27 -36.90 33.98
N THR A 49 -10.04 -37.11 33.56
CA THR A 49 -9.72 -37.61 32.21
C THR A 49 -9.27 -39.07 32.32
N GLN A 50 -9.99 -39.93 31.59
CA GLN A 50 -9.66 -41.34 31.43
C GLN A 50 -8.32 -41.46 30.69
N SER A 51 -7.46 -42.32 31.22
CA SER A 51 -6.21 -42.74 30.62
C SER A 51 -6.43 -43.46 29.29
N VAL A 52 -5.86 -42.93 28.21
CA VAL A 52 -5.49 -43.72 27.04
C VAL A 52 -4.00 -43.53 26.80
N SER A 53 -3.30 -44.65 26.83
CA SER A 53 -1.86 -44.78 26.68
C SER A 53 -1.44 -44.65 25.21
N ALA A 54 -0.72 -43.58 24.89
CA ALA A 54 0.21 -43.54 23.76
C ALA A 54 1.49 -42.84 24.21
N SER A 55 2.62 -43.44 23.89
CA SER A 55 3.96 -43.05 24.33
C SER A 55 4.38 -41.69 23.74
N GLU A 56 4.02 -40.59 24.40
CA GLU A 56 4.57 -39.27 24.12
C GLU A 56 5.97 -39.14 24.75
N LYS A 57 7.00 -38.99 23.90
CA LYS A 57 8.26 -38.42 24.35
C LYS A 57 8.00 -36.96 24.75
N LYS A 58 7.79 -36.69 26.05
CA LYS A 58 7.84 -35.34 26.60
C LYS A 58 9.24 -34.78 26.43
N ILE A 59 9.44 -33.98 25.39
CA ILE A 59 10.67 -33.19 25.22
C ILE A 59 10.47 -31.93 26.06
N SER A 60 10.96 -31.96 27.29
CA SER A 60 10.97 -30.80 28.19
C SER A 60 11.99 -29.76 27.71
N VAL A 61 11.69 -28.48 27.91
CA VAL A 61 12.63 -27.35 27.77
C VAL A 61 13.94 -27.68 28.47
N ASN A 62 15.07 -27.19 27.94
CA ASN A 62 16.36 -27.33 28.58
C ASN A 62 16.42 -26.49 29.87
N THR A 63 15.79 -27.02 30.94
CA THR A 63 15.72 -26.41 32.28
C THR A 63 17.09 -26.24 32.93
N GLU A 64 18.15 -26.76 32.30
CA GLU A 64 19.54 -26.64 32.74
C GLU A 64 20.19 -25.30 32.34
N VAL A 65 19.53 -24.49 31.49
CA VAL A 65 19.98 -23.19 30.97
C VAL A 65 19.20 -22.04 31.60
N VAL A 66 19.30 -21.88 32.92
CA VAL A 66 18.74 -20.72 33.62
C VAL A 66 19.88 -19.82 34.10
N GLY A 67 19.85 -18.55 33.73
CA GLY A 67 20.88 -17.58 34.13
C GLY A 67 20.59 -16.16 33.67
N SER A 68 21.40 -15.22 34.14
CA SER A 68 21.30 -13.81 33.75
C SER A 68 22.65 -13.31 33.21
N VAL A 69 22.60 -12.54 32.14
CA VAL A 69 23.72 -11.73 31.67
C VAL A 69 23.50 -10.30 32.18
N TYR A 70 24.45 -9.82 32.95
CA TYR A 70 24.43 -8.50 33.59
C TYR A 70 25.17 -7.46 32.77
N SER A 71 24.94 -6.18 33.10
CA SER A 71 25.51 -5.01 32.39
C SER A 71 25.18 -4.99 30.89
N VAL A 72 24.03 -5.54 30.53
CA VAL A 72 23.57 -5.57 29.13
C VAL A 72 22.92 -4.25 28.78
N THR A 73 23.41 -3.62 27.71
CA THR A 73 22.83 -2.39 27.18
C THR A 73 21.69 -2.71 26.23
N THR A 74 20.68 -1.84 26.13
CA THR A 74 19.49 -2.09 25.31
C THR A 74 19.82 -2.35 23.84
N GLY A 75 20.82 -1.64 23.28
CA GLY A 75 21.32 -1.83 21.91
C GLY A 75 22.11 -3.11 21.66
N SER A 76 22.44 -3.87 22.71
CA SER A 76 23.28 -5.06 22.61
C SER A 76 22.51 -6.39 22.58
N HIS A 77 21.19 -6.37 22.76
CA HIS A 77 20.38 -7.59 22.83
C HIS A 77 20.52 -8.46 21.58
N SER A 78 20.37 -7.87 20.39
CA SER A 78 20.41 -8.60 19.12
C SER A 78 21.80 -9.17 18.82
N ILE A 79 22.88 -8.41 19.09
CA ILE A 79 24.25 -8.90 18.86
C ILE A 79 24.64 -10.00 19.86
N LEU A 80 24.20 -9.93 21.12
CA LEU A 80 24.45 -10.98 22.11
C LEU A 80 23.72 -12.28 21.74
N ALA A 81 22.47 -12.19 21.30
CA ALA A 81 21.71 -13.34 20.80
C ALA A 81 22.39 -13.94 19.54
N SER A 82 22.79 -13.10 18.59
CA SER A 82 23.50 -13.50 17.37
C SER A 82 24.85 -14.16 17.67
N SER A 83 25.58 -13.63 18.66
CA SER A 83 26.87 -14.15 19.11
C SER A 83 26.72 -15.53 19.77
N LEU A 84 25.72 -15.68 20.64
CA LEU A 84 25.42 -16.97 21.27
C LEU A 84 25.01 -18.02 20.23
N PHE A 85 24.16 -17.63 19.27
CA PHE A 85 23.73 -18.50 18.18
C PHE A 85 24.92 -19.01 17.36
N GLN A 86 25.78 -18.10 16.90
CA GLN A 86 26.96 -18.48 16.10
C GLN A 86 27.92 -19.40 16.87
N LYS A 87 28.04 -19.20 18.18
CA LYS A 87 28.96 -19.98 19.01
C LYS A 87 28.45 -21.38 19.33
N LEU A 88 27.16 -21.52 19.66
CA LEU A 88 26.57 -22.80 20.03
C LEU A 88 26.11 -23.61 18.83
N ASN A 89 25.76 -22.94 17.72
CA ASN A 89 25.16 -23.54 16.53
C ASN A 89 23.94 -24.42 16.88
N GLN A 90 23.11 -23.94 17.80
CA GLN A 90 21.86 -24.54 18.27
C GLN A 90 20.72 -23.55 18.09
N THR A 91 19.49 -24.03 17.98
CA THR A 91 18.31 -23.18 17.86
C THR A 91 18.09 -22.34 19.11
N ILE A 92 17.95 -21.03 18.92
CA ILE A 92 17.73 -20.06 19.99
C ILE A 92 16.41 -19.33 19.71
N LEU A 93 15.58 -19.18 20.74
CA LEU A 93 14.32 -18.46 20.66
C LEU A 93 14.36 -17.25 21.60
N VAL A 94 14.25 -16.05 21.02
CA VAL A 94 14.20 -14.77 21.72
C VAL A 94 12.75 -14.36 21.89
N VAL A 95 12.25 -14.34 23.14
CA VAL A 95 10.86 -13.99 23.46
C VAL A 95 10.79 -12.57 24.01
N SER A 96 10.19 -11.68 23.23
CA SER A 96 9.97 -10.27 23.60
C SER A 96 8.55 -10.04 24.10
N GLU A 97 8.28 -8.89 24.72
CA GLU A 97 6.94 -8.51 25.20
C GLU A 97 5.89 -8.53 24.08
N ASN A 98 6.14 -7.85 22.97
CA ASN A 98 5.20 -7.67 21.86
C ASN A 98 5.85 -7.94 20.50
N ASN A 99 5.03 -8.05 19.47
CA ASN A 99 5.45 -8.28 18.09
C ASN A 99 6.45 -7.22 17.62
N THR A 100 6.16 -5.95 17.90
CA THR A 100 7.01 -4.80 17.55
C THR A 100 8.44 -4.96 18.07
N SER A 101 8.60 -5.31 19.34
CA SER A 101 9.92 -5.50 19.96
C SER A 101 10.66 -6.70 19.37
N ALA A 102 9.95 -7.81 19.14
CA ALA A 102 10.52 -9.01 18.53
C ALA A 102 11.00 -8.75 17.09
N GLU A 103 10.19 -8.06 16.29
CA GLU A 103 10.51 -7.72 14.91
C GLU A 103 11.71 -6.78 14.84
N PHE A 104 11.80 -5.78 15.73
CA PHE A 104 12.96 -4.91 15.77
C PHE A 104 14.26 -5.67 16.06
N LEU A 105 14.25 -6.58 17.05
CA LEU A 105 15.43 -7.39 17.35
C LEU A 105 15.84 -8.31 16.20
N PHE A 106 14.85 -8.88 15.49
CA PHE A 106 15.07 -9.64 14.26
C PHE A 106 15.75 -8.81 13.18
N ARG A 107 15.28 -7.59 12.94
CA ARG A 107 15.87 -6.69 11.92
C ARG A 107 17.27 -6.22 12.27
N GLU A 108 17.52 -5.93 13.55
CA GLU A 108 18.88 -5.67 14.03
C GLU A 108 19.80 -6.87 13.75
N ALA A 109 19.29 -8.09 13.90
CA ALA A 109 20.06 -9.33 13.71
C ALA A 109 20.47 -9.55 12.24
N LEU A 110 19.69 -9.07 11.26
CA LEU A 110 20.04 -9.10 9.83
C LEU A 110 21.36 -8.36 9.54
N SER A 111 21.77 -7.43 10.41
CA SER A 111 23.05 -6.73 10.29
C SER A 111 24.25 -7.62 10.69
N PHE A 112 23.98 -8.75 11.35
CA PHE A 112 24.99 -9.60 11.98
C PHE A 112 25.05 -11.01 11.38
N LEU A 113 23.89 -11.57 11.04
CA LEU A 113 23.72 -12.93 10.53
C LEU A 113 22.99 -12.91 9.18
N PRO A 114 23.25 -13.89 8.31
CA PRO A 114 22.54 -14.00 7.05
C PRO A 114 21.06 -14.33 7.29
N SER A 115 20.19 -13.89 6.38
CA SER A 115 18.73 -14.06 6.51
C SER A 115 18.28 -15.53 6.62
N ASN A 116 19.07 -16.50 6.13
CA ASN A 116 18.74 -17.92 6.23
C ASN A 116 18.90 -18.49 7.66
N ASP A 117 19.69 -17.83 8.52
CA ASP A 117 19.93 -18.25 9.90
C ASP A 117 18.95 -17.60 10.88
N LEU A 118 18.09 -16.71 10.38
CA LEU A 118 17.19 -15.86 11.16
C LEU A 118 15.75 -16.09 10.75
N ILE A 119 14.84 -16.04 11.72
CA ILE A 119 13.41 -16.12 11.42
C ILE A 119 12.60 -15.31 12.43
N TYR A 120 11.52 -14.70 11.94
CA TYR A 120 10.56 -13.99 12.76
C TYR A 120 9.26 -14.80 12.84
N LEU A 121 8.81 -15.09 14.05
CA LEU A 121 7.54 -15.77 14.31
C LEU A 121 6.57 -14.75 14.94
N PRO A 122 5.67 -14.13 14.16
CA PRO A 122 4.75 -13.13 14.69
C PRO A 122 3.67 -13.78 15.55
N GLY A 123 3.26 -13.10 16.62
CA GLY A 123 2.09 -13.44 17.42
C GLY A 123 0.79 -12.85 16.88
N GLN A 124 -0.34 -13.24 17.48
CA GLN A 124 -1.65 -12.68 17.14
C GLN A 124 -1.74 -11.22 17.62
N GLU A 125 -2.06 -10.31 16.69
CA GLU A 125 -2.36 -8.89 17.00
C GLU A 125 -3.86 -8.65 17.13
N VAL A 126 -4.66 -9.32 16.29
CA VAL A 126 -6.11 -9.42 16.43
C VAL A 126 -6.42 -10.62 17.29
N LEU A 127 -7.26 -10.46 18.30
CA LEU A 127 -7.60 -11.56 19.20
C LEU A 127 -8.74 -12.42 18.62
N PRO A 128 -8.77 -13.75 18.84
CA PRO A 128 -9.84 -14.67 18.42
C PRO A 128 -11.26 -14.39 18.94
N TYR A 129 -11.53 -13.19 19.48
CA TYR A 129 -12.83 -12.79 20.02
C TYR A 129 -13.28 -11.45 19.47
N GLU A 130 -12.59 -10.92 18.46
CA GLU A 130 -12.90 -9.67 17.78
C GLU A 130 -13.55 -9.94 16.41
N TYR A 131 -14.23 -8.95 15.82
CA TYR A 131 -14.92 -9.09 14.53
C TYR A 131 -13.96 -8.90 13.32
N MET A 132 -12.73 -9.42 13.39
CA MET A 132 -11.70 -9.14 12.38
C MET A 132 -10.94 -10.39 11.93
N ARG A 133 -10.48 -10.38 10.67
CA ARG A 133 -9.64 -11.45 10.10
C ARG A 133 -8.15 -11.18 10.35
N TYR A 134 -7.39 -12.26 10.48
CA TYR A 134 -5.93 -12.18 10.47
C TYR A 134 -5.42 -11.73 9.10
N PRO A 135 -4.47 -10.77 9.04
CA PRO A 135 -3.80 -10.43 7.79
C PRO A 135 -3.13 -11.66 7.17
N SER A 136 -3.35 -11.89 5.88
CA SER A 136 -2.82 -13.04 5.14
C SER A 136 -1.29 -13.09 5.19
N GLU A 137 -0.63 -11.94 5.27
CA GLU A 137 0.83 -11.83 5.35
C GLU A 137 1.39 -12.33 6.68
N MET A 138 0.67 -12.11 7.79
CA MET A 138 1.09 -12.66 9.09
C MET A 138 1.00 -14.18 9.09
N LYS A 139 -0.07 -14.75 8.54
CA LYS A 139 -0.20 -16.20 8.38
C LYS A 139 0.98 -16.78 7.61
N ARG A 140 1.33 -16.13 6.50
CA ARG A 140 2.46 -16.50 5.67
C ARG A 140 3.79 -16.53 6.44
N GLU A 141 4.13 -15.47 7.18
CA GLU A 141 5.38 -15.42 7.95
C GLU A 141 5.42 -16.50 9.04
N ARG A 142 4.28 -16.81 9.67
CA ARG A 142 4.21 -17.90 10.65
C ARG A 142 4.40 -19.27 10.02
N ILE A 143 3.79 -19.54 8.87
CA ILE A 143 4.02 -20.80 8.15
C ILE A 143 5.49 -20.97 7.77
N LYS A 144 6.11 -19.90 7.26
CA LYS A 144 7.54 -19.89 6.94
C LYS A 144 8.39 -20.20 8.18
N ALA A 145 8.05 -19.61 9.33
CA ALA A 145 8.71 -19.89 10.59
C ALA A 145 8.55 -21.33 11.05
N ILE A 146 7.33 -21.88 11.01
CA ILE A 146 7.04 -23.28 11.35
C ILE A 146 7.81 -24.23 10.43
N ALA A 147 7.84 -23.97 9.12
CA ALA A 147 8.58 -24.79 8.17
C ALA A 147 10.10 -24.79 8.45
N LYS A 148 10.67 -23.63 8.83
CA LYS A 148 12.09 -23.52 9.21
C LYS A 148 12.37 -24.23 10.54
N ILE A 149 11.46 -24.19 11.51
CA ILE A 149 11.59 -24.95 12.76
C ILE A 149 11.61 -26.47 12.47
N LEU A 150 10.70 -26.93 11.60
CA LEU A 150 10.57 -28.34 11.24
C LEU A 150 11.73 -28.87 10.38
N SER A 151 12.53 -28.00 9.74
CA SER A 151 13.73 -28.45 9.01
C SER A 151 14.80 -29.00 9.93
N GLY A 152 14.77 -28.64 11.22
CA GLY A 152 15.75 -29.04 12.22
C GLY A 152 17.11 -28.34 12.09
N GLU A 153 17.26 -27.42 11.12
CA GLU A 153 18.45 -26.60 11.00
C GLU A 153 18.53 -25.61 12.18
N PRO A 154 19.72 -25.40 12.78
CA PRO A 154 19.89 -24.36 13.79
C PRO A 154 19.44 -23.00 13.24
N VAL A 155 18.54 -22.34 13.98
CA VAL A 155 18.01 -21.03 13.60
C VAL A 155 17.84 -20.13 14.83
N LEU A 156 18.08 -18.83 14.66
CA LEU A 156 17.79 -17.81 15.65
C LEU A 156 16.41 -17.21 15.38
N ILE A 157 15.48 -17.47 16.29
CA ILE A 157 14.06 -17.15 16.16
C ILE A 157 13.72 -15.98 17.06
N PHE A 158 13.01 -14.99 16.54
CA PHE A 158 12.45 -13.89 17.33
C PHE A 158 10.93 -13.99 17.37
N THR A 159 10.35 -13.92 18.56
CA THR A 159 8.90 -13.94 18.74
C THR A 159 8.47 -13.12 19.94
N SER A 160 7.16 -12.93 20.07
CA SER A 160 6.51 -12.25 21.18
C SER A 160 5.90 -13.22 22.17
N VAL A 161 5.47 -12.73 23.33
CA VAL A 161 4.68 -13.51 24.30
C VAL A 161 3.45 -14.15 23.64
N SER A 162 2.70 -13.40 22.81
CA SER A 162 1.53 -13.94 22.13
C SER A 162 1.89 -14.96 21.05
N GLY A 163 3.01 -14.77 20.33
CA GLY A 163 3.50 -15.74 19.34
C GLY A 163 3.98 -17.05 19.96
N PHE A 164 4.63 -16.99 21.12
CA PHE A 164 5.12 -18.14 21.87
C PHE A 164 3.99 -18.97 22.49
N LEU A 165 2.93 -18.32 22.99
CA LEU A 165 1.81 -19.00 23.65
C LEU A 165 0.77 -19.55 22.67
N LYS A 166 0.71 -19.06 21.43
CA LYS A 166 -0.27 -19.53 20.45
C LYS A 166 -0.12 -21.04 20.22
N THR A 167 -1.24 -21.76 20.31
CA THR A 167 -1.26 -23.19 20.00
C THR A 167 -1.24 -23.43 18.49
N LEU A 168 -0.65 -24.55 18.10
CA LEU A 168 -0.43 -24.98 16.71
C LEU A 168 -1.05 -26.36 16.47
N PRO A 169 -1.29 -26.75 15.21
CA PRO A 169 -1.65 -28.13 14.87
C PRO A 169 -0.68 -29.15 15.46
N PRO A 170 -1.04 -30.45 15.48
CA PRO A 170 -0.08 -31.51 15.71
C PRO A 170 1.00 -31.51 14.62
N ILE A 171 2.24 -31.83 14.99
CA ILE A 171 3.41 -31.81 14.08
C ILE A 171 3.14 -32.65 12.83
N GLN A 172 2.44 -33.78 12.96
CA GLN A 172 2.09 -34.68 11.85
C GLN A 172 1.19 -34.02 10.79
N THR A 173 0.49 -32.94 11.15
CA THR A 173 -0.32 -32.15 10.22
C THR A 173 0.54 -31.29 9.29
N MET A 174 1.75 -30.91 9.72
CA MET A 174 2.63 -30.01 8.98
C MET A 174 3.86 -30.74 8.40
N GLN A 175 4.40 -31.70 9.13
CA GLN A 175 5.62 -32.41 8.78
C GLN A 175 5.41 -33.29 7.53
N GLY A 176 6.34 -33.20 6.58
CA GLY A 176 6.32 -33.99 5.35
C GLY A 176 5.29 -33.55 4.31
N ARG A 177 4.59 -32.44 4.52
CA ARG A 177 3.59 -31.90 3.59
C ARG A 177 4.12 -30.80 2.65
N ALA A 178 5.41 -30.48 2.73
CA ALA A 178 6.04 -29.58 1.77
C ALA A 178 6.21 -30.29 0.42
N ILE A 179 5.73 -29.68 -0.67
CA ILE A 179 5.85 -30.22 -2.02
C ILE A 179 7.03 -29.52 -2.69
N VAL A 180 7.97 -30.30 -3.24
CA VAL A 180 9.09 -29.77 -4.03
C VAL A 180 8.91 -30.17 -5.49
N LEU A 181 8.73 -29.17 -6.34
CA LEU A 181 8.59 -29.31 -7.79
C LEU A 181 9.92 -28.90 -8.42
N LYS A 182 10.46 -29.73 -9.31
CA LYS A 182 11.77 -29.51 -9.96
C LYS A 182 11.59 -29.54 -11.47
N LYS A 183 12.35 -28.70 -12.15
CA LYS A 183 12.43 -28.71 -13.62
C LYS A 183 12.86 -30.09 -14.13
N GLY A 184 12.22 -30.57 -15.19
CA GLY A 184 12.45 -31.87 -15.83
C GLY A 184 11.87 -33.08 -15.08
N LYS A 185 10.99 -32.86 -14.10
CA LYS A 185 10.32 -33.95 -13.37
C LYS A 185 8.90 -34.15 -13.88
N GLU A 186 8.49 -35.41 -14.05
CA GLU A 186 7.10 -35.78 -14.31
C GLU A 186 6.23 -35.62 -13.06
N ILE A 187 5.03 -35.07 -13.24
CA ILE A 187 4.02 -34.86 -12.19
C ILE A 187 2.63 -35.30 -12.65
N ASP A 188 1.88 -35.91 -11.73
CA ASP A 188 0.44 -36.10 -11.89
C ASP A 188 -0.28 -34.82 -11.48
N LEU A 189 -0.79 -34.09 -12.48
CA LEU A 189 -1.46 -32.82 -12.28
C LEU A 189 -2.72 -32.95 -11.42
N GLU A 190 -3.55 -33.97 -11.63
CA GLU A 190 -4.79 -34.13 -10.86
C GLU A 190 -4.50 -34.38 -9.38
N SER A 191 -3.51 -35.23 -9.09
CA SER A 191 -3.06 -35.47 -7.73
C SER A 191 -2.51 -34.20 -7.07
N LEU A 192 -1.70 -33.42 -7.80
CA LEU A 192 -1.15 -32.17 -7.28
C LEU A 192 -2.24 -31.15 -6.95
N LEU A 193 -3.27 -31.01 -7.77
CA LEU A 193 -4.38 -30.08 -7.52
C LEU A 193 -5.15 -30.45 -6.24
N VAL A 194 -5.39 -31.74 -6.00
CA VAL A 194 -6.02 -32.23 -4.76
C VAL A 194 -5.11 -31.94 -3.56
N GLN A 195 -3.81 -32.22 -3.68
CA GLN A 195 -2.85 -31.92 -2.62
C GLN A 195 -2.79 -30.42 -2.29
N LEU A 196 -2.86 -29.53 -3.28
CA LEU A 196 -2.89 -28.08 -3.05
C LEU A 196 -4.13 -27.67 -2.24
N ILE A 197 -5.30 -28.20 -2.57
CA ILE A 197 -6.54 -27.94 -1.81
C ILE A 197 -6.41 -28.48 -0.38
N ASP A 198 -5.83 -29.68 -0.20
CA ASP A 198 -5.59 -30.28 1.11
C ASP A 198 -4.55 -29.50 1.94
N LEU A 199 -3.64 -28.78 1.28
CA LEU A 199 -2.70 -27.84 1.88
C LEU A 199 -3.34 -26.48 2.22
N GLY A 200 -4.63 -26.30 1.94
CA GLY A 200 -5.36 -25.07 2.20
C GLY A 200 -5.27 -24.02 1.09
N TYR A 201 -4.74 -24.37 -0.09
CA TYR A 201 -4.73 -23.44 -1.21
C TYR A 201 -6.12 -23.31 -1.85
N LYS A 202 -6.42 -22.11 -2.33
CA LYS A 202 -7.66 -21.77 -3.00
C LYS A 202 -7.47 -21.72 -4.52
N ARG A 203 -8.31 -22.47 -5.23
CA ARG A 203 -8.36 -22.40 -6.69
C ARG A 203 -9.08 -21.12 -7.14
N VAL A 204 -8.41 -20.33 -7.97
CA VAL A 204 -8.92 -19.08 -8.53
C VAL A 204 -8.65 -19.01 -10.03
N GLN A 205 -9.25 -18.05 -10.72
CA GLN A 205 -8.98 -17.80 -12.14
C GLN A 205 -7.67 -17.02 -12.34
N VAL A 206 -7.37 -16.09 -11.44
CA VAL A 206 -6.16 -15.26 -11.45
C VAL A 206 -5.52 -15.33 -10.08
N CYS A 207 -4.25 -15.69 -10.03
CA CYS A 207 -3.49 -15.85 -8.79
C CYS A 207 -2.85 -14.51 -8.43
N GLU A 208 -3.37 -13.84 -7.40
CA GLU A 208 -2.92 -12.50 -6.98
C GLU A 208 -2.39 -12.52 -5.55
N THR A 209 -3.00 -13.32 -4.67
CA THR A 209 -2.69 -13.33 -3.24
C THR A 209 -2.13 -14.66 -2.77
N PHE A 210 -1.44 -14.62 -1.62
CA PHE A 210 -0.88 -15.81 -0.98
C PHE A 210 -1.95 -16.88 -0.71
N GLY A 211 -1.60 -18.15 -0.94
CA GLY A 211 -2.49 -19.28 -0.73
C GLY A 211 -3.45 -19.51 -1.89
N GLU A 212 -3.28 -18.81 -3.01
CA GLU A 212 -4.07 -19.02 -4.22
C GLU A 212 -3.27 -19.80 -5.27
N PHE A 213 -4.00 -20.52 -6.14
CA PHE A 213 -3.45 -21.10 -7.35
C PHE A 213 -4.44 -21.04 -8.50
N SER A 214 -3.94 -21.00 -9.73
CA SER A 214 -4.74 -21.06 -10.95
C SER A 214 -4.13 -22.04 -11.95
N LEU A 215 -4.99 -22.75 -12.69
CA LEU A 215 -4.59 -23.67 -13.74
C LEU A 215 -5.16 -23.20 -15.08
N LYS A 216 -4.27 -23.00 -16.06
CA LYS A 216 -4.57 -22.45 -17.39
C LYS A 216 -3.90 -23.33 -18.44
N GLY A 217 -4.61 -24.33 -18.96
CA GLY A 217 -4.01 -25.32 -19.86
C GLY A 217 -2.86 -26.08 -19.18
N GLY A 218 -1.65 -25.98 -19.74
CA GLY A 218 -0.42 -26.55 -19.17
C GLY A 218 0.27 -25.65 -18.12
N ILE A 219 -0.27 -24.46 -17.84
CA ILE A 219 0.35 -23.50 -16.92
C ILE A 219 -0.34 -23.56 -15.55
N LEU A 220 0.46 -23.77 -14.50
CA LEU A 220 0.03 -23.76 -13.11
C LEU A 220 0.70 -22.59 -12.37
N ASP A 221 -0.09 -21.57 -12.04
CA ASP A 221 0.34 -20.42 -11.22
C ASP A 221 0.02 -20.72 -9.75
N ILE A 222 0.99 -20.53 -8.84
CA ILE A 222 0.84 -20.80 -7.40
C ILE A 222 1.52 -19.71 -6.58
N PHE A 223 0.83 -19.14 -5.61
CA PHE A 223 1.44 -18.22 -4.65
C PHE A 223 1.70 -18.89 -3.30
N SER A 224 2.90 -19.45 -3.15
CA SER A 224 3.30 -20.13 -1.91
C SER A 224 3.78 -19.20 -0.81
N SER A 225 3.72 -19.66 0.45
CA SER A 225 4.23 -18.96 1.63
C SER A 225 5.75 -18.87 1.64
N TYR A 226 6.42 -19.83 0.99
CA TYR A 226 7.87 -19.92 0.93
C TYR A 226 8.51 -18.78 0.12
N SER A 227 7.97 -18.51 -1.08
CA SER A 227 8.57 -17.57 -2.05
C SER A 227 7.97 -16.18 -1.91
N THR A 228 8.81 -15.13 -1.97
CA THR A 228 8.36 -13.71 -1.94
C THR A 228 7.43 -13.37 -3.10
N GLU A 229 7.63 -14.05 -4.22
CA GLU A 229 6.87 -13.87 -5.46
C GLU A 229 6.14 -15.19 -5.79
N PRO A 230 4.97 -15.12 -6.44
CA PRO A 230 4.29 -16.31 -6.92
C PRO A 230 5.10 -16.98 -8.05
N VAL A 231 4.84 -18.26 -8.27
CA VAL A 231 5.58 -19.10 -9.20
C VAL A 231 4.63 -19.63 -10.26
N ARG A 232 5.06 -19.53 -11.52
CA ARG A 232 4.45 -20.10 -12.71
C ARG A 232 5.20 -21.36 -13.11
N ILE A 233 4.46 -22.46 -13.25
CA ILE A 233 4.99 -23.77 -13.65
C ILE A 233 4.41 -24.10 -15.01
N ASP A 234 5.29 -24.29 -15.98
CA ASP A 234 4.93 -24.63 -17.35
C ASP A 234 5.09 -26.13 -17.57
N LEU A 235 4.02 -26.80 -18.01
CA LEU A 235 3.96 -28.25 -18.19
C LEU A 235 3.86 -28.61 -19.67
N PHE A 236 4.74 -29.50 -20.11
CA PHE A 236 4.64 -30.16 -21.41
C PHE A 236 4.17 -31.60 -21.20
N GLY A 237 2.86 -31.83 -21.34
CA GLY A 237 2.24 -33.09 -20.94
C GLY A 237 2.26 -33.25 -19.42
N GLU A 238 3.04 -34.20 -18.92
CA GLU A 238 3.22 -34.45 -17.48
C GLU A 238 4.58 -33.93 -16.96
N GLU A 239 5.47 -33.45 -17.84
CA GLU A 239 6.81 -32.98 -17.46
C GLU A 239 6.83 -31.47 -17.17
N ILE A 240 7.50 -31.07 -16.08
CA ILE A 240 7.77 -29.66 -15.77
C ILE A 240 8.86 -29.12 -16.70
N GLU A 241 8.47 -28.33 -17.70
CA GLU A 241 9.39 -27.73 -18.66
C GLU A 241 10.12 -26.53 -18.06
N SER A 242 9.40 -25.63 -17.37
CA SER A 242 10.00 -24.44 -16.75
C SER A 242 9.29 -24.04 -15.46
N ILE A 243 10.01 -23.35 -14.59
CA ILE A 243 9.51 -22.77 -13.35
C ILE A 243 10.00 -21.32 -13.33
N ARG A 244 9.10 -20.35 -13.20
CA ARG A 244 9.39 -18.92 -13.28
C ARG A 244 8.71 -18.17 -12.13
N THR A 245 9.32 -17.15 -11.53
CA THR A 245 8.58 -16.19 -10.71
C THR A 245 7.76 -15.27 -11.61
N PHE A 246 6.66 -14.72 -11.13
CA PHE A 246 5.88 -13.72 -11.87
C PHE A 246 5.37 -12.61 -10.95
N ASP A 247 5.07 -11.45 -11.51
CA ASP A 247 4.54 -10.31 -10.75
C ASP A 247 3.01 -10.45 -10.60
N PRO A 248 2.44 -10.39 -9.37
CA PRO A 248 1.01 -10.67 -9.16
C PRO A 248 0.08 -9.64 -9.81
N ASP A 249 0.52 -8.41 -10.06
CA ASP A 249 -0.34 -7.37 -10.64
C ASP A 249 -0.36 -7.46 -12.17
N SER A 250 0.83 -7.50 -12.78
CA SER A 250 1.01 -7.56 -14.23
C SER A 250 0.85 -8.97 -14.79
N GLN A 251 0.91 -10.00 -13.94
CA GLN A 251 0.87 -11.43 -14.28
C GLN A 251 1.99 -11.88 -15.23
N ARG A 252 3.06 -11.08 -15.36
CA ARG A 252 4.21 -11.33 -16.25
C ARG A 252 5.32 -12.07 -15.50
N SER A 253 5.91 -13.06 -16.15
CA SER A 253 7.07 -13.78 -15.65
C SER A 253 8.28 -12.86 -15.48
N MET A 254 9.11 -13.19 -14.50
CA MET A 254 10.30 -12.46 -14.10
C MET A 254 11.52 -13.40 -14.18
N THR A 255 11.82 -14.16 -13.13
CA THR A 255 13.07 -14.91 -13.02
C THR A 255 12.86 -16.42 -13.14
N ASP A 256 13.73 -17.12 -13.87
CA ASP A 256 13.73 -18.58 -13.94
C ASP A 256 14.23 -19.21 -12.64
N LEU A 257 13.62 -20.34 -12.25
CA LEU A 257 13.96 -21.14 -11.09
C LEU A 257 14.20 -22.61 -11.48
N ASP A 258 15.13 -23.27 -10.79
CA ASP A 258 15.35 -24.72 -10.96
C ASP A 258 14.30 -25.56 -10.20
N GLN A 259 13.73 -25.00 -9.13
CA GLN A 259 12.75 -25.67 -8.28
C GLN A 259 11.79 -24.68 -7.61
N ALA A 260 10.58 -25.15 -7.32
CA ALA A 260 9.59 -24.49 -6.49
C ALA A 260 9.32 -25.31 -5.22
N VAL A 261 9.26 -24.65 -4.07
CA VAL A 261 8.89 -25.26 -2.79
C VAL A 261 7.54 -24.72 -2.37
N LEU A 262 6.56 -25.62 -2.21
CA LEU A 262 5.21 -25.29 -1.80
C LEU A 262 5.02 -25.73 -0.35
N LEU A 263 4.88 -24.75 0.53
CA LEU A 263 4.49 -24.96 1.91
C LEU A 263 2.96 -24.95 2.05
N PRO A 264 2.40 -25.46 3.16
CA PRO A 264 0.97 -25.30 3.43
C PRO A 264 0.52 -23.83 3.38
N ALA A 265 -0.71 -23.56 2.95
CA ALA A 265 -1.23 -22.20 2.85
C ALA A 265 -1.74 -21.65 4.19
N ASP A 266 -2.08 -22.51 5.16
CA ASP A 266 -2.60 -22.07 6.45
C ASP A 266 -2.23 -23.03 7.60
N GLU A 267 -2.31 -22.54 8.85
CA GLU A 267 -2.14 -23.35 10.09
C GLU A 267 -3.42 -24.13 10.43
N TYR A 268 -4.51 -23.71 9.80
CA TYR A 268 -5.89 -24.13 10.06
C TYR A 268 -6.36 -25.23 9.09
N ILE A 269 -5.45 -26.12 8.70
CA ILE A 269 -5.76 -27.24 7.81
C ILE A 269 -6.45 -28.36 8.59
N LEU A 270 -7.60 -28.78 8.09
CA LEU A 270 -8.37 -29.92 8.59
C LEU A 270 -8.33 -31.08 7.59
N SER A 271 -8.16 -32.30 8.09
CA SER A 271 -8.43 -33.52 7.32
C SER A 271 -9.92 -33.66 7.01
N GLU A 272 -10.28 -34.47 6.01
CA GLU A 272 -11.69 -34.75 5.66
C GLU A 272 -12.50 -35.32 6.84
N GLU A 273 -11.88 -36.09 7.73
CA GLU A 273 -12.52 -36.60 8.94
C GLU A 273 -12.81 -35.46 9.93
N GLN A 274 -11.84 -34.59 10.18
CA GLN A 274 -12.01 -33.41 11.04
C GLN A 274 -13.01 -32.40 10.46
N LYS A 275 -13.10 -32.26 9.13
CA LYS A 275 -14.15 -31.45 8.48
C LYS A 275 -15.54 -31.99 8.79
N LYS A 276 -15.72 -33.32 8.78
CA LYS A 276 -16.99 -33.96 9.15
C LYS A 276 -17.29 -33.80 10.64
N GLU A 277 -16.30 -33.95 11.51
CA GLU A 277 -16.44 -33.69 12.95
C GLU A 277 -16.85 -32.24 13.21
N TYR A 278 -16.23 -31.28 12.52
CA TYR A 278 -16.57 -29.86 12.57
C TYR A 278 -18.01 -29.58 12.17
N GLN A 279 -18.46 -30.14 11.04
CA GLN A 279 -19.86 -30.02 10.60
C GLN A 279 -20.84 -30.64 11.60
N ASN A 280 -20.49 -31.79 12.19
CA ASN A 280 -21.32 -32.45 13.19
C ASN A 280 -21.38 -31.64 14.49
N PHE A 281 -20.25 -31.09 14.93
CA PHE A 281 -20.16 -30.24 16.11
C PHE A 281 -21.09 -29.03 15.99
N LEU A 282 -21.05 -28.34 14.84
CA LEU A 282 -21.92 -27.19 14.57
C LEU A 282 -23.40 -27.56 14.52
N LYS A 283 -23.75 -28.72 13.94
CA LYS A 283 -25.13 -29.23 13.95
C LYS A 283 -25.63 -29.60 15.35
N SER A 284 -24.73 -30.00 16.25
CA SER A 284 -25.04 -30.37 17.63
C SER A 284 -24.94 -29.22 18.64
N SER A 285 -24.48 -28.05 18.20
CA SER A 285 -24.28 -26.87 19.04
C SER A 285 -25.63 -26.22 19.41
N ASP A 286 -25.65 -25.47 20.51
CA ASP A 286 -26.86 -24.84 21.05
C ASP A 286 -27.53 -23.92 20.01
N SER A 287 -28.78 -24.22 19.65
CA SER A 287 -29.57 -23.46 18.69
C SER A 287 -29.87 -22.02 19.12
N SER A 288 -29.61 -21.66 20.38
CA SER A 288 -29.80 -20.31 20.91
C SER A 288 -28.61 -19.37 20.67
N LEU A 289 -27.43 -19.90 20.33
CA LEU A 289 -26.24 -19.11 20.01
C LEU A 289 -26.16 -18.82 18.50
N HIS A 290 -25.65 -17.65 18.13
CA HIS A 290 -25.39 -17.36 16.73
C HIS A 290 -24.23 -18.24 16.24
N LEU A 291 -24.51 -19.08 15.25
CA LEU A 291 -23.48 -19.89 14.59
C LEU A 291 -22.81 -19.04 13.50
N PRO A 292 -21.47 -18.98 13.46
CA PRO A 292 -20.74 -18.49 12.31
C PRO A 292 -21.27 -19.03 10.99
N GLU A 293 -21.58 -18.17 10.02
CA GLU A 293 -21.80 -18.62 8.64
C GLU A 293 -20.53 -19.34 8.15
N ILE A 294 -20.68 -20.59 7.72
CA ILE A 294 -19.62 -21.35 7.04
C ILE A 294 -19.90 -21.27 5.53
N PRO A 295 -19.18 -20.43 4.78
CA PRO A 295 -19.11 -20.56 3.34
C PRO A 295 -18.75 -21.98 2.92
N GLU A 296 -19.24 -22.44 1.76
CA GLU A 296 -19.06 -23.79 1.21
C GLU A 296 -17.59 -24.17 0.85
N GLY A 297 -16.58 -23.66 1.56
CA GLY A 297 -15.17 -23.78 1.17
C GLY A 297 -14.11 -23.91 2.27
N ASN A 298 -14.43 -24.19 3.54
CA ASN A 298 -13.46 -24.10 4.67
C ASN A 298 -12.91 -22.67 4.90
N TYR A 299 -13.70 -21.65 4.61
CA TYR A 299 -13.34 -20.26 4.83
C TYR A 299 -14.52 -19.57 5.51
N GLY A 300 -14.27 -18.71 6.50
CA GLY A 300 -15.30 -17.97 7.24
C GLY A 300 -14.67 -17.12 8.35
N ILE A 301 -15.32 -16.02 8.75
CA ILE A 301 -14.76 -15.03 9.72
C ILE A 301 -14.34 -15.69 11.04
N TYR A 302 -15.02 -16.76 11.43
CA TYR A 302 -14.85 -17.43 12.73
C TYR A 302 -14.31 -18.87 12.62
N TYR A 303 -13.92 -19.29 11.41
CA TYR A 303 -13.45 -20.65 11.16
C TYR A 303 -12.20 -20.99 11.99
N GLU A 304 -11.27 -20.04 12.11
CA GLU A 304 -9.98 -20.21 12.80
C GLU A 304 -10.13 -20.35 14.32
N GLU A 305 -11.13 -19.67 14.89
CA GLU A 305 -11.40 -19.66 16.34
C GLU A 305 -11.97 -21.00 16.81
N LEU A 306 -12.73 -21.68 15.94
CA LEU A 306 -13.44 -22.91 16.29
C LEU A 306 -12.64 -24.17 16.00
N ILE A 307 -11.63 -24.12 15.14
CA ILE A 307 -10.76 -25.28 14.85
C ILE A 307 -10.17 -25.92 16.11
N PRO A 308 -9.67 -25.16 17.11
CA PRO A 308 -9.20 -25.72 18.38
C PRO A 308 -10.23 -26.55 19.18
N LEU A 309 -11.52 -26.48 18.86
CA LEU A 309 -12.55 -27.31 19.49
C LEU A 309 -12.64 -28.70 18.86
N VAL A 310 -12.24 -28.85 17.60
CA VAL A 310 -12.40 -30.07 16.80
C VAL A 310 -11.07 -30.73 16.45
N ARG A 311 -9.96 -30.13 16.87
CA ARG A 311 -8.61 -30.63 16.67
C ARG A 311 -7.79 -30.43 17.94
N GLU A 312 -6.93 -31.39 18.27
CA GLU A 312 -5.90 -31.18 19.27
C GLU A 312 -4.89 -30.13 18.81
N ASN A 313 -4.48 -29.25 19.71
CA ASN A 313 -3.41 -28.30 19.44
C ASN A 313 -2.33 -28.42 20.51
N HIS A 314 -1.09 -28.17 20.10
CA HIS A 314 0.09 -28.21 20.97
C HIS A 314 0.78 -26.86 20.99
N GLY A 315 1.56 -26.59 22.04
CA GLY A 315 2.41 -25.41 22.09
C GLY A 315 3.62 -25.50 21.16
N ILE A 316 4.25 -24.36 20.90
CA ILE A 316 5.38 -24.24 19.97
C ILE A 316 6.59 -25.09 20.37
N LEU A 317 6.79 -25.36 21.67
CA LEU A 317 7.95 -26.13 22.13
C LEU A 317 7.93 -27.57 21.61
N SER A 318 6.74 -28.11 21.33
CA SER A 318 6.59 -29.46 20.77
C SER A 318 7.20 -29.58 19.38
N TYR A 319 7.27 -28.49 18.61
CA TYR A 319 7.75 -28.48 17.22
C TYR A 319 9.27 -28.63 17.08
N PHE A 320 10.03 -28.47 18.17
CA PHE A 320 11.48 -28.57 18.13
C PHE A 320 11.95 -30.01 18.36
N SER A 321 12.85 -30.49 17.49
CA SER A 321 13.47 -31.81 17.63
C SER A 321 14.41 -31.90 18.85
N GLU A 322 15.05 -30.79 19.19
CA GLU A 322 15.87 -30.59 20.39
C GLU A 322 15.37 -29.33 21.13
N PRO A 323 15.34 -29.31 22.47
CA PRO A 323 14.81 -28.16 23.20
C PRO A 323 15.63 -26.89 22.91
N PRO A 324 14.98 -25.79 22.46
CA PRO A 324 15.70 -24.57 22.11
C PRO A 324 16.23 -23.85 23.34
N ILE A 325 17.26 -23.02 23.15
CA ILE A 325 17.72 -22.09 24.19
C ILE A 325 16.84 -20.85 24.18
N LEU A 326 16.28 -20.49 25.33
CA LEU A 326 15.38 -19.34 25.44
C LEU A 326 16.14 -18.11 25.94
N ILE A 327 15.90 -16.96 25.30
CA ILE A 327 16.43 -15.65 25.70
C ILE A 327 15.27 -14.69 25.97
N PHE A 328 15.33 -14.01 27.11
CA PHE A 328 14.40 -12.96 27.51
C PHE A 328 15.12 -11.61 27.55
N PRO A 329 14.90 -10.71 26.57
CA PRO A 329 15.49 -9.36 26.57
C PRO A 329 15.06 -8.51 27.77
N SER A 330 13.83 -8.71 28.26
CA SER A 330 13.31 -8.09 29.49
C SER A 330 12.35 -9.05 30.19
N VAL A 331 12.78 -9.62 31.31
CA VAL A 331 11.98 -10.58 32.08
C VAL A 331 10.72 -9.94 32.65
N ASN A 332 10.83 -8.73 33.19
CA ASN A 332 9.69 -8.04 33.82
C ASN A 332 8.60 -7.74 32.79
N SER A 333 8.98 -7.15 31.65
CA SER A 333 8.05 -6.84 30.57
C SER A 333 7.33 -8.09 30.03
N VAL A 334 8.05 -9.20 29.88
CA VAL A 334 7.47 -10.48 29.43
C VAL A 334 6.43 -11.00 30.43
N LYS A 335 6.71 -10.93 31.74
CA LYS A 335 5.75 -11.36 32.78
C LYS A 335 4.52 -10.46 32.87
N GLU A 336 4.72 -9.14 32.78
CA GLU A 336 3.61 -8.17 32.78
C GLU A 336 2.69 -8.41 31.58
N ARG A 337 3.27 -8.62 30.38
CA ARG A 337 2.48 -8.91 29.19
C ARG A 337 1.77 -10.27 29.25
N LEU A 338 2.40 -11.29 29.84
CA LEU A 338 1.75 -12.59 30.07
C LEU A 338 0.46 -12.44 30.88
N LEU A 339 0.53 -11.76 32.02
CA LEU A 339 -0.63 -11.54 32.90
C LEU A 339 -1.71 -10.67 32.24
N HIS A 340 -1.30 -9.68 31.45
CA HIS A 340 -2.24 -8.86 30.69
C HIS A 340 -2.98 -9.69 29.64
N LEU A 341 -2.25 -10.49 28.85
CA LEU A 341 -2.81 -11.29 27.76
C LEU A 341 -3.82 -12.32 28.30
N GLU A 342 -3.52 -12.98 29.41
CA GLU A 342 -4.42 -13.93 30.05
C GLU A 342 -5.75 -13.27 30.46
N LYS A 343 -5.69 -12.11 31.12
CA LYS A 343 -6.89 -11.35 31.53
C LYS A 343 -7.72 -10.89 30.33
N GLU A 344 -7.05 -10.45 29.28
CA GLU A 344 -7.64 -9.95 28.04
C GLU A 344 -8.45 -11.06 27.33
N TYR A 345 -7.87 -12.26 27.17
CA TYR A 345 -8.57 -13.41 26.60
C TYR A 345 -9.77 -13.85 27.45
N LEU A 346 -9.62 -13.93 28.78
CA LEU A 346 -10.72 -14.30 29.67
C LEU A 346 -11.89 -13.31 29.60
N SER A 347 -11.60 -12.01 29.65
CA SER A 347 -12.62 -10.96 29.58
C SER A 347 -13.39 -10.99 28.25
N LEU A 348 -12.68 -11.12 27.13
CA LEU A 348 -13.30 -11.19 25.81
C LEU A 348 -14.12 -12.46 25.61
N PHE A 349 -13.63 -13.61 26.08
CA PHE A 349 -14.37 -14.86 26.04
C PHE A 349 -15.67 -14.76 26.84
N GLU A 350 -15.65 -14.24 28.07
CA GLU A 350 -16.84 -14.09 28.91
C GLU A 350 -17.94 -13.22 28.28
N LYS A 351 -17.54 -12.19 27.52
CA LYS A 351 -18.48 -11.34 26.77
C LYS A 351 -19.06 -12.09 25.58
N ARG A 352 -18.20 -12.66 24.74
CA ARG A 352 -18.59 -13.25 23.44
C ARG A 352 -19.28 -14.60 23.55
N SER A 353 -18.90 -15.44 24.51
CA SER A 353 -19.44 -16.79 24.69
C SER A 353 -20.94 -16.80 25.05
N ARG A 354 -21.52 -15.66 25.43
CA ARG A 354 -22.95 -15.50 25.73
C ARG A 354 -23.81 -15.39 24.47
N GLU A 355 -23.23 -14.94 23.37
CA GLU A 355 -23.95 -14.58 22.13
C GLU A 355 -23.52 -15.48 20.96
N VAL A 356 -22.24 -15.86 20.90
CA VAL A 356 -21.63 -16.58 19.79
C VAL A 356 -20.84 -17.78 20.31
N LEU A 357 -20.95 -18.91 19.62
CA LEU A 357 -20.10 -20.07 19.87
C LEU A 357 -18.63 -19.71 19.58
N CYS A 358 -17.75 -19.84 20.57
CA CYS A 358 -16.33 -19.56 20.45
C CYS A 358 -15.48 -20.53 21.30
N ALA A 359 -14.20 -20.69 20.96
CA ALA A 359 -13.30 -21.55 21.73
C ALA A 359 -12.83 -20.87 23.02
N PRO A 360 -12.75 -21.62 24.15
CA PRO A 360 -12.26 -21.06 25.39
C PRO A 360 -10.75 -20.80 25.31
N PRO A 361 -10.19 -19.84 26.08
CA PRO A 361 -8.79 -19.46 26.01
C PRO A 361 -7.83 -20.63 26.12
N GLU A 362 -8.16 -21.65 26.91
CA GLU A 362 -7.31 -22.83 27.17
C GLU A 362 -7.09 -23.72 25.94
N LYS A 363 -7.90 -23.54 24.88
CA LYS A 363 -7.72 -24.21 23.59
C LYS A 363 -6.88 -23.38 22.61
N LEU A 364 -6.85 -22.06 22.79
CA LEU A 364 -6.19 -21.10 21.91
C LEU A 364 -4.75 -20.78 22.37
N LEU A 365 -4.51 -20.80 23.68
CA LEU A 365 -3.21 -20.52 24.29
C LEU A 365 -2.67 -21.77 25.00
N SER A 366 -1.35 -21.97 24.93
CA SER A 366 -0.67 -23.04 25.65
C SER A 366 -0.46 -22.65 27.12
N PHE A 367 -1.38 -23.06 27.98
CA PHE A 367 -1.26 -22.94 29.44
C PHE A 367 -0.39 -24.02 30.09
N GLY A 368 0.25 -24.87 29.28
CA GLY A 368 1.09 -25.97 29.73
C GLY A 368 2.54 -25.54 29.98
N GLU A 369 3.47 -26.14 29.24
CA GLU A 369 4.91 -25.93 29.44
C GLU A 369 5.36 -24.51 29.08
N GLU A 370 4.81 -23.91 28.01
CA GLU A 370 5.13 -22.54 27.58
C GLU A 370 4.77 -21.50 28.63
N PHE A 371 3.58 -21.59 29.23
CA PHE A 371 3.16 -20.67 30.29
C PHE A 371 4.07 -20.77 31.52
N LYS A 372 4.46 -22.00 31.89
CA LYS A 372 5.40 -22.24 32.98
C LYS A 372 6.77 -21.62 32.69
N VAL A 373 7.28 -21.81 31.47
CA VAL A 373 8.55 -21.22 31.02
C VAL A 373 8.56 -19.71 31.15
N LEU A 374 7.49 -19.01 30.74
CA LEU A 374 7.42 -17.55 30.83
C LEU A 374 7.27 -17.06 32.28
N SER A 375 6.39 -17.70 33.06
CA SER A 375 6.11 -17.30 34.45
C SER A 375 7.31 -17.53 35.38
N GLU A 376 8.02 -18.66 35.23
CA GLU A 376 9.24 -18.98 35.97
C GLU A 376 10.52 -18.41 35.32
N SER A 377 10.42 -17.89 34.09
CA SER A 377 11.55 -17.33 33.31
C SER A 377 12.68 -18.33 33.10
N ILE A 378 12.32 -19.53 32.66
CA ILE A 378 13.25 -20.64 32.42
C ILE A 378 14.05 -20.35 31.14
N GLY A 379 15.18 -19.67 31.28
CA GLY A 379 16.06 -19.30 30.17
C GLY A 379 17.16 -18.31 30.56
N LEU A 380 17.83 -17.75 29.55
CA LEU A 380 18.82 -16.69 29.71
C LEU A 380 18.12 -15.32 29.71
N SER A 381 18.35 -14.52 30.74
CA SER A 381 17.79 -13.17 30.85
C SER A 381 18.86 -12.10 30.66
N PHE A 382 18.51 -11.03 29.94
CA PHE A 382 19.37 -9.85 29.84
C PHE A 382 18.98 -8.81 30.89
N VAL A 383 19.98 -8.31 31.61
CA VAL A 383 19.81 -7.43 32.76
C VAL A 383 20.78 -6.26 32.66
N GLY A 384 20.26 -5.03 32.69
CA GLY A 384 21.08 -3.80 32.65
C GLY A 384 21.80 -3.47 33.97
N LEU A 385 21.50 -4.18 35.05
CA LEU A 385 22.13 -3.99 36.36
C LEU A 385 23.55 -4.59 36.39
N PRO A 386 24.43 -4.11 37.29
CA PRO A 386 25.75 -4.72 37.50
C PRO A 386 25.63 -6.15 38.07
N PRO A 387 26.64 -7.01 37.85
CA PRO A 387 26.67 -8.37 38.40
C PRO A 387 26.61 -8.36 39.92
N ARG A 388 25.95 -9.37 40.50
CA ARG A 388 25.82 -9.54 41.95
C ARG A 388 26.88 -10.50 42.51
N ASN A 389 27.34 -11.45 41.71
CA ASN A 389 28.35 -12.44 42.07
C ASN A 389 29.49 -12.48 41.03
N GLU A 390 30.67 -12.95 41.42
CA GLU A 390 31.84 -13.12 40.53
C GLU A 390 31.64 -14.19 39.43
N ASN A 391 30.63 -15.05 39.59
CA ASN A 391 30.28 -16.11 38.64
C ASN A 391 29.19 -15.71 37.64
N ASP A 392 28.62 -14.51 37.77
CA ASP A 392 27.59 -14.02 36.86
C ASP A 392 28.18 -13.76 35.46
N LEU A 393 27.39 -13.97 34.41
CA LEU A 393 27.79 -13.61 33.05
C LEU A 393 27.68 -12.10 32.91
N VAL A 394 28.71 -11.44 32.37
CA VAL A 394 28.77 -9.97 32.27
C VAL A 394 29.05 -9.57 30.83
N SER A 395 28.21 -8.71 30.28
CA SER A 395 28.48 -8.04 29.01
C SER A 395 29.53 -6.95 29.21
N PHE A 396 30.52 -6.90 28.32
CA PHE A 396 31.52 -5.83 28.27
C PHE A 396 31.22 -4.77 27.21
N LEU A 397 30.04 -4.86 26.57
CA LEU A 397 29.57 -3.87 25.60
C LEU A 397 29.06 -2.63 26.34
N LYS A 398 29.54 -1.45 25.94
CA LYS A 398 29.09 -0.16 26.49
C LYS A 398 28.18 0.56 25.49
N GLU A 399 27.31 1.43 25.99
CA GLU A 399 26.48 2.29 25.14
C GLU A 399 27.34 3.28 24.36
N ALA A 400 26.95 3.54 23.11
CA ALA A 400 27.54 4.61 22.31
C ALA A 400 27.15 6.00 22.85
N PRO A 401 27.99 7.02 22.64
CA PRO A 401 27.63 8.40 22.97
C PRO A 401 26.53 8.92 22.05
N SER A 402 25.53 9.60 22.64
CA SER A 402 24.49 10.31 21.88
C SER A 402 24.88 11.77 21.61
N PHE A 403 24.83 12.19 20.35
CA PHE A 403 25.23 13.52 19.87
C PHE A 403 24.05 14.45 19.53
N LYS A 404 22.82 13.93 19.52
CA LYS A 404 21.58 14.72 19.34
C LYS A 404 21.61 15.69 18.14
N GLY A 405 22.15 15.26 17.00
CA GLY A 405 22.18 16.04 15.76
C GLY A 405 23.36 16.98 15.62
N LYS A 406 24.24 17.08 16.63
CA LYS A 406 25.42 17.94 16.56
C LYS A 406 26.56 17.27 15.80
N ILE A 407 26.50 17.32 14.47
CA ILE A 407 27.47 16.70 13.56
C ILE A 407 28.92 17.12 13.86
N ARG A 408 29.14 18.35 14.33
CA ARG A 408 30.47 18.83 14.75
C ARG A 408 31.06 17.98 15.88
N GLU A 409 30.28 17.65 16.90
CA GLU A 409 30.74 16.83 18.04
C GLU A 409 31.04 15.39 17.58
N VAL A 410 30.28 14.87 16.62
CA VAL A 410 30.53 13.56 15.98
C VAL A 410 31.88 13.57 15.26
N ARG A 411 32.16 14.60 14.45
CA ARG A 411 33.45 14.76 13.73
C ARG A 411 34.62 14.91 14.69
N GLU A 412 34.44 15.68 15.77
CA GLU A 412 35.44 15.83 16.83
C GLU A 412 35.73 14.49 17.50
N LYS A 413 34.70 13.67 17.76
CA LYS A 413 34.88 12.32 18.34
C LYS A 413 35.59 11.36 17.40
N ILE A 414 35.22 11.35 16.11
CA ILE A 414 35.90 10.53 15.09
C ILE A 414 37.38 10.92 15.01
N SER A 415 37.68 12.21 15.02
CA SER A 415 39.05 12.73 15.00
C SER A 415 39.82 12.34 16.27
N GLU A 416 39.21 12.45 17.44
CA GLU A 416 39.80 12.03 18.73
C GLU A 416 40.21 10.55 18.71
N LEU A 417 39.33 9.68 18.22
CA LEU A 417 39.58 8.24 18.16
C LEU A 417 40.64 7.86 17.11
N ARG A 418 40.68 8.57 15.98
CA ARG A 418 41.76 8.42 14.98
C ARG A 418 43.13 8.76 15.55
N VAL A 419 43.23 9.87 16.30
CA VAL A 419 44.49 10.27 16.95
C VAL A 419 44.96 9.23 17.98
N LYS A 420 44.02 8.59 18.70
CA LYS A 420 44.33 7.51 19.66
C LYS A 420 44.79 6.20 18.99
N GLY A 421 44.58 6.05 17.68
CA GLY A 421 45.11 4.98 16.84
C GLY A 421 44.45 3.61 17.02
N GLY A 422 44.19 2.92 15.91
CA GLY A 422 43.70 1.55 15.86
C GLY A 422 42.21 1.37 16.16
N TRP A 423 41.42 2.46 16.11
CA TRP A 423 39.96 2.40 16.23
C TRP A 423 39.29 2.18 14.88
N LYS A 424 38.33 1.25 14.82
CA LYS A 424 37.42 1.08 13.68
C LYS A 424 36.07 1.70 14.02
N ILE A 425 35.63 2.66 13.22
CA ILE A 425 34.38 3.40 13.43
C ILE A 425 33.39 2.99 12.33
N VAL A 426 32.21 2.51 12.72
CA VAL A 426 31.14 2.13 11.80
C VAL A 426 29.95 3.03 12.05
N LEU A 427 29.55 3.79 11.03
CA LEU A 427 28.31 4.54 11.01
C LEU A 427 27.24 3.64 10.37
N THR A 428 26.07 3.52 10.98
CA THR A 428 24.96 2.76 10.39
C THR A 428 23.81 3.66 10.00
N SER A 429 23.16 3.29 8.90
CA SER A 429 22.01 4.02 8.34
C SER A 429 20.92 3.04 7.94
N SER A 430 19.66 3.43 8.11
CA SER A 430 18.53 2.50 7.97
C SER A 430 18.01 2.30 6.54
N PHE A 431 18.39 3.14 5.56
CA PHE A 431 17.95 3.06 4.15
C PHE A 431 18.90 3.85 3.22
N GLU A 432 18.88 3.51 1.93
CA GLU A 432 19.85 3.94 0.90
C GLU A 432 20.00 5.46 0.75
N ALA A 433 18.89 6.22 0.75
CA ALA A 433 18.93 7.67 0.57
C ALA A 433 19.71 8.37 1.71
N GLN A 434 19.53 7.91 2.94
CA GLN A 434 20.27 8.44 4.10
C GLN A 434 21.69 7.95 4.16
N THR A 435 21.96 6.73 3.65
CA THR A 435 23.32 6.29 3.41
C THR A 435 24.06 7.28 2.51
N LYS A 436 23.45 7.66 1.38
CA LYS A 436 24.02 8.68 0.47
C LYS A 436 24.18 10.05 1.15
N ARG A 437 23.19 10.49 1.94
CA ARG A 437 23.28 11.73 2.72
C ARG A 437 24.43 11.71 3.73
N LEU A 438 24.58 10.63 4.50
CA LEU A 438 25.65 10.45 5.48
C LEU A 438 27.02 10.34 4.80
N GLN A 439 27.09 9.70 3.63
CA GLN A 439 28.30 9.66 2.81
C GLN A 439 28.73 11.08 2.41
N GLY A 440 27.82 11.93 1.93
CA GLY A 440 28.11 13.33 1.62
C GLY A 440 28.52 14.15 2.85
N LEU A 441 27.85 13.94 4.00
CA LEU A 441 28.17 14.64 5.24
C LEU A 441 29.56 14.31 5.80
N PHE A 442 30.04 13.07 5.61
CA PHE A 442 31.31 12.60 6.15
C PHE A 442 32.38 12.32 5.07
N GLU A 443 32.21 12.88 3.87
CA GLU A 443 33.13 12.69 2.74
C GLU A 443 34.56 13.16 3.07
N LYS A 444 34.68 14.31 3.78
CA LYS A 444 35.97 14.89 4.20
C LYS A 444 36.73 14.00 5.18
N GLU A 445 36.01 13.14 5.90
CA GLU A 445 36.58 12.18 6.82
C GLU A 445 37.04 10.90 6.11
N GLY A 446 36.80 10.71 4.81
CA GLY A 446 37.27 9.52 4.07
C GLY A 446 36.49 8.25 4.41
N VAL A 447 35.17 8.40 4.60
CA VAL A 447 34.24 7.30 4.87
C VAL A 447 34.11 6.40 3.65
N ILE A 448 34.17 5.08 3.87
CA ILE A 448 33.93 4.06 2.84
C ILE A 448 32.55 3.44 3.06
N LEU A 449 31.71 3.48 2.03
CA LEU A 449 30.46 2.73 2.00
C LEU A 449 30.73 1.24 1.76
N LEU A 450 30.24 0.39 2.66
CA LEU A 450 30.27 -1.06 2.48
C LEU A 450 28.94 -1.54 1.90
N ASN A 451 28.99 -2.58 1.06
CA ASN A 451 27.82 -3.18 0.39
C ASN A 451 27.00 -2.17 -0.45
N GLU A 452 27.68 -1.36 -1.28
CA GLU A 452 27.10 -0.26 -2.06
C GLU A 452 25.92 -0.68 -2.96
N ASP A 453 25.94 -1.90 -3.50
CA ASP A 453 24.89 -2.42 -4.39
C ASP A 453 23.67 -2.99 -3.65
N SER A 454 23.67 -3.03 -2.30
CA SER A 454 22.60 -3.67 -1.54
C SER A 454 21.53 -2.68 -1.07
N THR A 455 20.28 -3.06 -1.26
CA THR A 455 19.10 -2.33 -0.78
C THR A 455 18.53 -2.90 0.52
N GLU A 456 19.20 -3.89 1.12
CA GLU A 456 18.80 -4.57 2.37
C GLU A 456 19.98 -4.67 3.36
N PRO A 457 19.72 -4.67 4.68
CA PRO A 457 20.76 -4.89 5.68
C PRO A 457 21.43 -6.26 5.45
N LEU A 458 22.76 -6.26 5.28
CA LEU A 458 23.55 -7.47 5.10
C LEU A 458 24.72 -7.50 6.11
N PRO A 459 25.17 -8.69 6.52
CA PRO A 459 26.40 -8.82 7.28
C PRO A 459 27.58 -8.19 6.53
N PHE A 460 28.37 -7.38 7.22
CA PHE A 460 29.51 -6.67 6.63
C PHE A 460 30.86 -7.25 7.09
N HIS A 461 31.93 -6.91 6.37
CA HIS A 461 33.29 -7.31 6.72
C HIS A 461 34.18 -6.08 6.87
N LEU A 462 34.70 -5.86 8.08
CA LEU A 462 35.55 -4.70 8.39
C LEU A 462 37.01 -4.83 7.91
N GLY A 463 37.37 -5.97 7.27
CA GLY A 463 38.59 -6.25 6.49
C GLY A 463 39.95 -5.67 6.95
N ASN A 464 40.94 -5.76 6.07
CA ASN A 464 42.18 -4.98 6.11
C ASN A 464 42.03 -3.73 5.22
N HIS A 465 40.95 -2.97 5.39
CA HIS A 465 40.82 -1.69 4.72
C HIS A 465 41.81 -0.69 5.32
N LYS A 466 42.38 0.19 4.49
CA LYS A 466 43.24 1.30 4.96
C LYS A 466 42.45 2.41 5.66
N SER A 467 41.12 2.44 5.51
CA SER A 467 40.26 3.42 6.18
C SER A 467 39.86 2.92 7.56
N ASP A 468 39.72 3.88 8.47
CA ASP A 468 39.33 3.67 9.86
C ASP A 468 37.83 3.96 10.08
N THR A 469 37.11 4.42 9.04
CA THR A 469 35.69 4.79 9.14
C THR A 469 34.86 4.25 7.98
N PHE A 470 33.78 3.57 8.33
CA PHE A 470 32.92 2.83 7.43
C PHE A 470 31.47 3.29 7.58
N LEU A 471 30.71 3.23 6.49
CA LEU A 471 29.27 3.44 6.48
C LEU A 471 28.59 2.17 6.00
N VAL A 472 27.54 1.75 6.69
CA VAL A 472 26.83 0.49 6.41
C VAL A 472 25.32 0.70 6.47
N LEU A 473 24.61 0.08 5.53
CA LEU A 473 23.16 -0.08 5.62
C LEU A 473 22.80 -1.08 6.73
N SER A 474 22.22 -0.61 7.82
CA SER A 474 21.86 -1.42 8.99
C SER A 474 20.75 -0.76 9.80
N GLU A 475 19.82 -1.59 10.30
CA GLU A 475 18.67 -1.15 11.11
C GLU A 475 18.97 -1.13 12.62
N LEU A 476 20.24 -1.00 13.01
CA LEU A 476 20.60 -0.89 14.42
C LEU A 476 20.02 0.37 15.04
N ARG A 477 19.21 0.21 16.10
CA ARG A 477 18.63 1.33 16.84
C ARG A 477 19.69 2.08 17.62
N ASN A 478 20.46 1.38 18.46
CA ASN A 478 21.50 2.01 19.28
C ASN A 478 22.85 1.38 18.97
N GLY A 479 23.88 2.21 18.87
CA GLY A 479 25.26 1.76 18.73
C GLY A 479 25.86 1.30 20.06
N PHE A 480 27.07 0.77 19.97
CA PHE A 480 27.80 0.27 21.12
C PHE A 480 29.31 0.35 20.92
N ILE A 481 30.05 0.24 22.02
CA ILE A 481 31.50 0.33 22.08
C ILE A 481 32.08 -1.01 22.56
N LEU A 482 33.04 -1.55 21.80
CA LEU A 482 33.96 -2.59 22.27
C LEU A 482 35.34 -1.97 22.52
N GLU A 483 35.59 -1.54 23.75
CA GLU A 483 36.88 -0.91 24.12
C GLU A 483 38.07 -1.86 23.93
N ASN A 484 37.92 -3.14 24.32
CA ASN A 484 38.99 -4.14 24.23
C ASN A 484 39.50 -4.37 22.80
N HIS A 485 38.68 -4.08 21.79
CA HIS A 485 38.99 -4.27 20.38
C HIS A 485 38.98 -2.96 19.58
N LYS A 486 38.82 -1.83 20.26
CA LYS A 486 38.77 -0.49 19.67
C LYS A 486 37.75 -0.39 18.53
N ILE A 487 36.53 -0.91 18.74
CA ILE A 487 35.44 -0.79 17.77
C ILE A 487 34.37 0.14 18.33
N LEU A 488 33.97 1.13 17.54
CA LEU A 488 32.83 2.00 17.80
C LEU A 488 31.80 1.82 16.69
N ILE A 489 30.59 1.42 17.05
CA ILE A 489 29.44 1.45 16.14
C ILE A 489 28.54 2.58 16.60
N LEU A 490 28.25 3.51 15.69
CA LEU A 490 27.29 4.61 15.90
C LEU A 490 26.09 4.36 15.02
N SER A 491 24.92 4.28 15.64
CA SER A 491 23.66 4.27 14.90
C SER A 491 23.26 5.67 14.47
N GLU A 492 22.27 5.71 13.56
CA GLU A 492 21.57 6.93 13.21
C GLU A 492 20.99 7.64 14.45
N ASN A 493 20.44 6.87 15.40
CA ASN A 493 19.91 7.42 16.64
C ASN A 493 21.01 8.03 17.52
N ASP A 494 22.21 7.47 17.53
CA ASP A 494 23.34 8.05 18.29
C ASP A 494 23.78 9.38 17.69
N ILE A 495 23.82 9.49 16.36
CA ILE A 495 24.24 10.69 15.64
C ILE A 495 23.20 11.80 15.75
N PHE A 496 21.93 11.49 15.47
CA PHE A 496 20.86 12.49 15.34
C PHE A 496 19.96 12.60 16.58
N GLY A 497 20.01 11.65 17.52
CA GLY A 497 19.16 11.62 18.71
C GLY A 497 17.70 11.25 18.43
N ARG A 498 17.40 10.66 17.27
CA ARG A 498 16.04 10.30 16.83
C ARG A 498 15.78 8.83 17.16
N GLU A 499 14.59 8.44 17.63
CA GLU A 499 14.19 7.03 17.65
C GLU A 499 13.64 6.65 16.27
N TYR A 500 14.40 5.87 15.50
CA TYR A 500 13.90 5.30 14.26
C TYR A 500 12.88 4.17 14.54
N LYS A 501 11.60 4.39 14.20
CA LYS A 501 10.56 3.35 14.16
C LYS A 501 10.18 3.08 12.70
N ARG A 502 10.80 2.09 12.07
CA ARG A 502 10.37 1.61 10.74
C ARG A 502 9.14 0.72 10.89
N LYS A 503 7.99 1.19 10.38
CA LYS A 503 6.91 0.25 10.04
C LYS A 503 7.39 -0.74 8.98
N THR A 504 7.00 -1.99 9.15
CA THR A 504 7.05 -3.13 8.22
C THR A 504 7.16 -2.71 6.76
N ARG A 505 8.21 -3.22 6.11
CA ARG A 505 8.37 -3.21 4.65
C ARG A 505 7.37 -4.23 4.11
N PHE A 506 6.10 -3.87 4.01
CA PHE A 506 5.28 -4.46 2.95
C PHE A 506 5.81 -3.83 1.66
N LYS A 507 6.41 -4.66 0.79
CA LYS A 507 6.88 -4.22 -0.52
C LYS A 507 5.69 -3.55 -1.20
N LYS A 508 5.78 -2.23 -1.41
CA LYS A 508 4.89 -1.51 -2.31
C LYS A 508 4.98 -2.19 -3.67
N GLN A 509 3.91 -2.87 -4.06
CA GLN A 509 3.55 -2.96 -5.46
C GLN A 509 3.29 -1.53 -5.95
N ASN A 510 4.28 -0.97 -6.62
CA ASN A 510 4.09 0.21 -7.44
C ASN A 510 3.20 -0.20 -8.63
N SER A 511 1.90 -0.22 -8.42
CA SER A 511 0.97 -0.24 -9.54
C SER A 511 1.12 1.10 -10.26
N LYS A 512 1.60 1.06 -11.50
CA LYS A 512 1.30 2.09 -12.50
C LYS A 512 -0.21 2.23 -12.51
N ALA A 513 -0.74 3.25 -11.82
CA ALA A 513 -2.16 3.48 -11.58
C ALA A 513 -2.97 3.86 -12.83
N LEU A 514 -2.45 3.58 -14.03
CA LEU A 514 -2.98 4.07 -15.29
C LEU A 514 -3.57 2.98 -16.20
N GLN A 515 -3.60 1.70 -15.80
CA GLN A 515 -4.10 0.64 -16.69
C GLN A 515 -5.21 -0.27 -16.15
N SER A 516 -5.58 -0.23 -14.87
CA SER A 516 -6.67 -1.05 -14.34
C SER A 516 -8.03 -0.36 -14.47
N PHE A 517 -8.42 -0.03 -15.71
CA PHE A 517 -9.80 0.31 -16.04
C PHE A 517 -10.32 -0.76 -16.99
N ILE A 518 -10.95 -1.80 -16.44
CA ILE A 518 -12.14 -2.51 -16.93
C ILE A 518 -12.41 -3.71 -16.01
N ASP A 519 -13.32 -3.51 -15.07
CA ASP A 519 -14.13 -4.59 -14.50
C ASP A 519 -15.55 -4.35 -15.04
N LEU A 520 -15.90 -5.00 -16.15
CA LEU A 520 -17.26 -5.07 -16.68
C LEU A 520 -17.92 -6.33 -16.12
N LYS A 521 -18.97 -6.17 -15.32
CA LYS A 521 -19.80 -7.26 -14.80
C LYS A 521 -21.14 -7.31 -15.53
N GLU A 522 -21.71 -8.51 -15.62
CA GLU A 522 -23.05 -8.67 -16.17
C GLU A 522 -24.05 -7.77 -15.43
N GLY A 523 -24.80 -6.98 -16.19
CA GLY A 523 -25.74 -6.00 -15.69
C GLY A 523 -25.20 -4.57 -15.58
N ASP A 524 -23.90 -4.32 -15.79
CA ASP A 524 -23.31 -2.97 -15.78
C ASP A 524 -23.85 -2.12 -16.94
N TYR A 525 -23.90 -0.81 -16.74
CA TYR A 525 -24.23 0.14 -17.81
C TYR A 525 -22.99 0.48 -18.63
N VAL A 526 -23.16 0.61 -19.94
CA VAL A 526 -22.10 0.94 -20.88
C VAL A 526 -22.53 2.02 -21.85
N VAL A 527 -21.57 2.83 -22.31
CA VAL A 527 -21.76 3.82 -23.37
C VAL A 527 -21.16 3.28 -24.65
N HIS A 528 -21.98 3.14 -25.69
CA HIS A 528 -21.49 2.95 -27.05
C HIS A 528 -21.38 4.31 -27.75
N ILE A 529 -20.21 4.66 -28.30
CA ILE A 529 -19.93 5.98 -28.89
C ILE A 529 -21.00 6.43 -29.92
N HIS A 530 -21.56 5.49 -30.68
CA HIS A 530 -22.58 5.77 -31.72
C HIS A 530 -24.03 5.53 -31.30
N HIS A 531 -24.29 4.70 -30.28
CA HIS A 531 -25.64 4.19 -29.98
C HIS A 531 -26.16 4.60 -28.61
N GLY A 532 -25.31 5.20 -27.77
CA GLY A 532 -25.69 5.72 -26.47
C GLY A 532 -25.59 4.70 -25.34
N VAL A 533 -26.30 4.98 -24.26
CA VAL A 533 -26.22 4.21 -23.02
C VAL A 533 -27.05 2.94 -23.13
N GLY A 534 -26.39 1.80 -22.96
CA GLY A 534 -26.96 0.45 -22.93
C GLY A 534 -26.58 -0.31 -21.66
N ARG A 535 -27.09 -1.52 -21.49
CA ARG A 535 -26.77 -2.43 -20.39
C ARG A 535 -26.01 -3.64 -20.92
N PHE A 536 -24.87 -3.96 -20.35
CA PHE A 536 -24.09 -5.14 -20.70
C PHE A 536 -24.77 -6.40 -20.14
N LEU A 537 -25.07 -7.36 -21.01
CA LEU A 537 -25.68 -8.63 -20.61
C LEU A 537 -24.63 -9.72 -20.45
N LYS A 538 -23.98 -10.11 -21.55
CA LYS A 538 -22.99 -11.18 -21.62
C LYS A 538 -22.17 -11.08 -22.90
N ILE A 539 -21.08 -11.84 -22.98
CA ILE A 539 -20.44 -12.15 -24.26
C ILE A 539 -21.20 -13.32 -24.88
N GLU A 540 -21.59 -13.18 -26.15
CA GLU A 540 -22.33 -14.21 -26.87
C GLU A 540 -21.63 -14.51 -28.20
N ARG A 541 -21.29 -15.79 -28.40
CA ARG A 541 -20.78 -16.26 -29.68
C ARG A 541 -21.93 -16.43 -30.65
N THR A 542 -21.89 -15.73 -31.76
CA THR A 542 -22.94 -15.79 -32.78
C THR A 542 -22.33 -16.10 -34.15
N SER A 543 -23.04 -16.88 -34.96
CA SER A 543 -22.68 -17.09 -36.36
C SER A 543 -23.26 -15.98 -37.23
N ALA A 544 -22.42 -15.08 -37.73
CA ALA A 544 -22.81 -14.05 -38.67
C ALA A 544 -22.29 -14.44 -40.07
N GLY A 545 -23.20 -14.71 -41.01
CA GLY A 545 -22.83 -15.09 -42.38
C GLY A 545 -22.11 -16.45 -42.50
N GLY A 546 -22.34 -17.36 -41.55
CA GLY A 546 -21.70 -18.68 -41.51
C GLY A 546 -20.35 -18.72 -40.80
N LYS A 547 -19.96 -17.64 -40.10
CA LYS A 547 -18.69 -17.51 -39.36
C LYS A 547 -18.92 -17.18 -37.89
N GLU A 548 -18.19 -17.86 -37.02
CA GLU A 548 -18.28 -17.66 -35.57
C GLU A 548 -17.45 -16.44 -35.15
N ARG A 549 -18.08 -15.53 -34.39
CA ARG A 549 -17.43 -14.38 -33.77
C ARG A 549 -18.00 -14.15 -32.38
N ASP A 550 -17.16 -13.59 -31.51
CA ASP A 550 -17.57 -13.18 -30.17
C ASP A 550 -18.11 -11.74 -30.19
N PHE A 551 -19.30 -11.55 -29.66
CA PHE A 551 -19.97 -10.25 -29.57
C PHE A 551 -20.27 -9.90 -28.12
N LEU A 552 -20.12 -8.62 -27.80
CA LEU A 552 -20.66 -8.01 -26.59
C LEU A 552 -22.15 -7.74 -26.81
N LYS A 553 -23.02 -8.41 -26.05
CA LYS A 553 -24.46 -8.19 -26.13
C LYS A 553 -24.88 -7.06 -25.20
N LEU A 554 -25.41 -5.99 -25.78
CA LEU A 554 -25.89 -4.81 -25.08
C LEU A 554 -27.41 -4.68 -25.22
N GLU A 555 -28.10 -4.46 -24.11
CA GLU A 555 -29.54 -4.19 -24.07
C GLU A 555 -29.81 -2.69 -24.03
N TYR A 556 -30.77 -2.24 -24.84
CA TYR A 556 -31.22 -0.86 -24.96
C TYR A 556 -32.70 -0.74 -24.57
N SER A 557 -33.21 0.50 -24.54
CA SER A 557 -34.60 0.78 -24.18
C SER A 557 -35.59 0.01 -25.06
N GLY A 558 -36.57 -0.63 -24.44
CA GLY A 558 -37.56 -1.45 -25.15
C GLY A 558 -37.19 -2.93 -25.33
N GLY A 559 -36.06 -3.37 -24.77
CA GLY A 559 -35.57 -4.75 -24.88
C GLY A 559 -34.80 -5.04 -26.16
N ASP A 560 -34.52 -4.00 -26.96
CA ASP A 560 -33.72 -4.11 -28.17
C ASP A 560 -32.27 -4.47 -27.82
N SER A 561 -31.68 -5.43 -28.53
CA SER A 561 -30.28 -5.85 -28.30
C SER A 561 -29.37 -5.42 -29.44
N LEU A 562 -28.21 -4.86 -29.10
CA LEU A 562 -27.10 -4.57 -30.01
C LEU A 562 -25.97 -5.56 -29.76
N PHE A 563 -25.46 -6.17 -30.83
CA PHE A 563 -24.30 -7.04 -30.79
C PHE A 563 -23.09 -6.25 -31.28
N VAL A 564 -22.18 -5.92 -30.36
CA VAL A 564 -20.94 -5.19 -30.69
C VAL A 564 -19.81 -6.21 -30.87
N PRO A 565 -19.15 -6.27 -32.03
CA PRO A 565 -18.00 -7.16 -32.21
C PRO A 565 -16.89 -6.85 -31.20
N LEU A 566 -16.27 -7.86 -30.59
CA LEU A 566 -15.18 -7.64 -29.62
C LEU A 566 -13.93 -7.01 -30.25
N ASP A 567 -13.75 -7.09 -31.56
CA ASP A 567 -12.69 -6.39 -32.30
C ASP A 567 -12.96 -4.89 -32.48
N GLN A 568 -14.08 -4.38 -31.96
CA GLN A 568 -14.46 -2.96 -31.89
C GLN A 568 -14.83 -2.55 -30.46
N ILE A 569 -14.26 -3.21 -29.45
CA ILE A 569 -14.56 -2.96 -28.03
C ILE A 569 -14.22 -1.52 -27.59
N SER A 570 -13.31 -0.84 -28.27
CA SER A 570 -12.94 0.57 -28.06
C SER A 570 -14.11 1.54 -28.24
N LEU A 571 -15.17 1.12 -28.94
CA LEU A 571 -16.43 1.85 -29.07
C LEU A 571 -17.31 1.77 -27.82
N VAL A 572 -17.00 0.86 -26.89
CA VAL A 572 -17.76 0.61 -25.67
C VAL A 572 -16.94 1.03 -24.46
N GLN A 573 -17.55 1.82 -23.58
CA GLN A 573 -16.96 2.28 -22.33
C GLN A 573 -17.91 1.98 -21.19
N ARG A 574 -17.38 1.72 -19.98
CA ARG A 574 -18.25 1.57 -18.80
C ARG A 574 -18.89 2.92 -18.51
N TYR A 575 -20.21 2.95 -18.33
CA TYR A 575 -20.90 4.18 -17.96
C TYR A 575 -20.61 4.50 -16.50
N ILE A 576 -19.99 5.66 -16.26
CA ILE A 576 -19.76 6.22 -14.93
C ILE A 576 -20.62 7.48 -14.82
N GLY A 577 -21.84 7.31 -14.34
CA GLY A 577 -22.78 8.40 -14.01
C GLY A 577 -23.25 8.32 -12.56
N GLY A 578 -24.03 9.30 -12.12
CA GLY A 578 -24.54 9.43 -10.74
C GLY A 578 -25.21 8.17 -10.16
N THR A 579 -25.65 8.27 -8.89
CA THR A 579 -26.34 7.20 -8.15
C THR A 579 -27.69 6.74 -8.72
N GLU A 580 -28.24 7.43 -9.73
CA GLU A 580 -29.47 7.02 -10.42
C GLU A 580 -29.15 6.12 -11.62
N SER A 581 -29.97 5.09 -11.86
CA SER A 581 -29.86 4.27 -13.06
C SER A 581 -30.05 5.13 -14.30
N PRO A 582 -29.10 5.12 -15.26
CA PRO A 582 -29.20 5.94 -16.45
C PRO A 582 -30.41 5.52 -17.30
N ARG A 583 -30.97 6.48 -18.03
CA ARG A 583 -31.97 6.15 -19.05
C ARG A 583 -31.27 5.43 -20.20
N LEU A 584 -31.73 4.21 -20.50
CA LEU A 584 -31.28 3.49 -21.68
C LEU A 584 -31.73 4.25 -22.94
N ASP A 585 -30.83 4.39 -23.90
CA ASP A 585 -31.14 4.97 -25.20
C ASP A 585 -31.94 3.98 -26.07
N SER A 586 -32.59 4.45 -27.14
CA SER A 586 -33.23 3.58 -28.14
C SER A 586 -32.34 3.44 -29.37
N LEU A 587 -32.22 2.22 -29.92
CA LEU A 587 -31.47 1.98 -31.16
C LEU A 587 -32.14 2.70 -32.35
N GLY A 588 -31.32 3.31 -33.21
CA GLY A 588 -31.75 3.94 -34.47
C GLY A 588 -32.38 5.34 -34.38
N LYS A 589 -32.61 5.90 -33.19
CA LYS A 589 -33.10 7.28 -33.04
C LYS A 589 -31.96 8.29 -33.11
N SER A 590 -32.20 9.44 -33.75
CA SER A 590 -31.25 10.57 -33.80
C SER A 590 -31.08 11.31 -32.47
N THR A 591 -31.71 10.83 -31.39
CA THR A 591 -31.65 11.43 -30.05
C THR A 591 -30.23 11.45 -29.52
N TRP A 592 -29.52 10.32 -29.56
CA TRP A 592 -28.12 10.23 -29.11
C TRP A 592 -27.20 11.19 -29.88
N LYS A 593 -27.35 11.27 -31.20
CA LYS A 593 -26.55 12.18 -32.03
C LYS A 593 -26.77 13.65 -31.64
N LYS A 594 -28.04 14.05 -31.41
CA LYS A 594 -28.37 15.41 -30.96
C LYS A 594 -27.81 15.70 -29.57
N THR A 595 -27.86 14.74 -28.66
CA THR A 595 -27.27 14.83 -27.32
C THR A 595 -25.76 15.01 -27.41
N LYS A 596 -25.06 14.16 -28.19
CA LYS A 596 -23.62 14.28 -28.42
C LYS A 596 -23.22 15.63 -29.02
N ASP A 597 -23.95 16.11 -30.03
CA ASP A 597 -23.68 17.41 -30.67
C ASP A 597 -23.91 18.59 -29.70
N ARG A 598 -24.91 18.50 -28.82
CA ARG A 598 -25.18 19.51 -27.79
C ARG A 598 -24.05 19.56 -26.77
N VAL A 599 -23.63 18.40 -26.28
CA VAL A 599 -22.52 18.28 -25.31
C VAL A 599 -21.19 18.71 -25.94
N GLN A 600 -20.91 18.34 -27.19
CA GLN A 600 -19.71 18.78 -27.91
C GLN A 600 -19.58 20.31 -27.95
N LYS A 601 -20.67 21.02 -28.24
CA LYS A 601 -20.67 22.49 -28.25
C LYS A 601 -20.41 23.09 -26.87
N ALA A 602 -20.97 22.50 -25.81
CA ALA A 602 -20.73 22.94 -24.44
C ALA A 602 -19.26 22.70 -24.02
N VAL A 603 -18.70 21.56 -24.44
CA VAL A 603 -17.30 21.20 -24.21
C VAL A 603 -16.34 22.12 -24.98
N GLU A 604 -16.64 22.46 -26.23
CA GLU A 604 -15.83 23.40 -27.04
C GLU A 604 -15.79 24.80 -26.42
N ALA A 605 -16.94 25.33 -25.97
CA ALA A 605 -16.99 26.61 -25.27
C ALA A 605 -16.16 26.59 -23.97
N LEU A 606 -16.22 25.49 -23.21
CA LEU A 606 -15.41 25.32 -22.01
C LEU A 606 -13.91 25.23 -22.33
N ALA A 607 -13.54 24.55 -23.40
CA ALA A 607 -12.16 24.46 -23.86
C ALA A 607 -11.61 25.84 -24.27
N GLU A 608 -12.40 26.65 -24.97
CA GLU A 608 -12.05 28.04 -25.33
C GLU A 608 -11.79 28.89 -24.08
N ASP A 609 -12.71 28.86 -23.11
CA ASP A 609 -12.55 29.57 -21.84
C ASP A 609 -11.26 29.15 -21.11
N LEU A 610 -10.98 27.84 -21.04
CA LEU A 610 -9.77 27.31 -20.42
C LEU A 610 -8.51 27.77 -21.16
N VAL A 611 -8.45 27.59 -22.48
CA VAL A 611 -7.26 27.97 -23.26
C VAL A 611 -7.03 29.48 -23.23
N GLN A 612 -8.08 30.30 -23.25
CA GLN A 612 -7.96 31.75 -23.15
C GLN A 612 -7.38 32.19 -21.80
N MET A 613 -7.79 31.54 -20.70
CA MET A 613 -7.20 31.78 -19.37
C MET A 613 -5.69 31.47 -19.35
N TYR A 614 -5.25 30.37 -19.96
CA TYR A 614 -3.84 29.95 -19.97
C TYR A 614 -2.98 30.66 -21.02
N SER A 615 -3.53 31.02 -22.18
CA SER A 615 -2.82 31.78 -23.23
C SER A 615 -2.41 33.16 -22.73
N ASN A 616 -3.27 33.82 -21.96
CA ASN A 616 -2.94 35.08 -21.30
C ASN A 616 -1.76 34.93 -20.32
N ARG A 617 -1.62 33.77 -19.69
CA ARG A 617 -0.56 33.47 -18.73
C ARG A 617 0.76 33.10 -19.41
N LEU A 618 0.74 32.34 -20.50
CA LEU A 618 1.92 32.00 -21.30
C LEU A 618 2.56 33.21 -21.99
N LYS A 619 1.75 34.24 -22.30
CA LYS A 619 2.23 35.50 -22.88
C LYS A 619 2.93 36.41 -21.86
N LEU A 620 2.74 36.17 -20.56
CA LEU A 620 3.36 36.93 -19.48
C LEU A 620 4.67 36.26 -19.06
N GLN A 621 5.79 36.99 -19.10
CA GLN A 621 7.05 36.52 -18.51
C GLN A 621 6.97 36.64 -16.99
N GLY A 622 7.20 35.51 -16.30
CA GLY A 622 7.28 35.44 -14.84
C GLY A 622 8.65 35.91 -14.32
N TYR A 623 8.86 35.80 -13.01
CA TYR A 623 10.16 36.07 -12.41
C TYR A 623 10.92 34.76 -12.16
N ALA A 624 12.03 34.57 -12.86
CA ALA A 624 12.90 33.41 -12.64
C ALA A 624 13.71 33.60 -11.35
N PHE A 625 13.49 32.72 -10.38
CA PHE A 625 14.24 32.70 -9.13
C PHE A 625 15.66 32.11 -9.34
N PRO A 626 16.67 32.56 -8.58
CA PRO A 626 18.03 32.04 -8.68
C PRO A 626 18.13 30.59 -8.17
N PRO A 627 19.19 29.84 -8.57
CA PRO A 627 19.46 28.50 -8.05
C PRO A 627 19.72 28.52 -6.54
N ASP A 628 19.64 27.34 -5.92
CA ASP A 628 19.79 27.18 -4.47
C ASP A 628 21.14 27.70 -3.95
N THR A 629 21.10 28.26 -2.74
CA THR A 629 22.28 28.81 -2.05
C THR A 629 22.69 27.89 -0.90
N ILE A 630 23.89 28.09 -0.34
CA ILE A 630 24.36 27.34 0.84
C ILE A 630 23.36 27.44 2.01
N TYR A 631 22.72 28.60 2.19
CA TYR A 631 21.68 28.79 3.20
C TYR A 631 20.43 27.93 2.95
N GLN A 632 20.10 27.64 1.69
CA GLN A 632 19.02 26.72 1.34
C GLN A 632 19.37 25.28 1.75
N GLU A 633 20.60 24.85 1.47
CA GLU A 633 21.07 23.51 1.84
C GLU A 633 21.12 23.33 3.37
N GLU A 634 21.58 24.34 4.11
CA GLU A 634 21.58 24.34 5.58
C GLU A 634 20.16 24.28 6.15
N PHE A 635 19.24 25.09 5.61
CA PHE A 635 17.83 25.12 6.02
C PHE A 635 17.12 23.78 5.80
N GLU A 636 17.41 23.12 4.67
CA GLU A 636 16.88 21.80 4.34
C GLU A 636 17.49 20.71 5.22
N ALA A 637 18.78 20.82 5.54
CA ALA A 637 19.46 19.88 6.43
C ALA A 637 18.97 19.96 7.89
N GLU A 638 18.53 21.14 8.34
CA GLU A 638 17.95 21.39 9.66
C GLU A 638 16.59 20.69 9.87
N PHE A 639 15.95 20.22 8.79
CA PHE A 639 14.65 19.55 8.88
C PHE A 639 14.70 18.29 9.76
N GLU A 640 13.78 18.22 10.73
CA GLU A 640 13.73 17.20 11.77
C GLU A 640 13.26 15.82 11.29
N TYR A 641 12.70 15.77 10.07
CA TYR A 641 12.17 14.55 9.47
C TYR A 641 12.95 14.24 8.19
N GLU A 642 12.83 13.01 7.72
CA GLU A 642 13.39 12.58 6.45
C GLU A 642 12.30 12.62 5.38
N GLU A 643 12.66 13.15 4.24
CA GLU A 643 11.78 13.34 3.10
C GLU A 643 11.52 12.00 2.39
N THR A 644 10.27 11.80 2.00
CA THR A 644 9.89 10.63 1.17
C THR A 644 10.32 10.86 -0.29
N PRO A 645 10.48 9.79 -1.10
CA PRO A 645 10.81 9.94 -2.52
C PRO A 645 9.84 10.89 -3.25
N ASP A 646 8.53 10.73 -3.02
CA ASP A 646 7.50 11.59 -3.60
C ASP A 646 7.60 13.06 -3.12
N GLN A 647 8.03 13.29 -1.87
CA GLN A 647 8.29 14.64 -1.37
C GLN A 647 9.48 15.27 -2.07
N ILE A 648 10.58 14.52 -2.25
CA ILE A 648 11.77 14.99 -2.97
C ILE A 648 11.40 15.38 -4.40
N GLU A 649 10.68 14.52 -5.11
CA GLU A 649 10.21 14.79 -6.47
C GLU A 649 9.31 16.05 -6.52
N ALA A 650 8.39 16.21 -5.56
CA ALA A 650 7.54 17.39 -5.48
C ALA A 650 8.33 18.67 -5.18
N ILE A 651 9.33 18.61 -4.29
CA ILE A 651 10.20 19.75 -3.95
C ILE A 651 11.04 20.16 -5.16
N GLU A 652 11.67 19.20 -5.82
CA GLU A 652 12.49 19.46 -7.01
C GLU A 652 11.66 20.04 -8.16
N ALA A 653 10.45 19.51 -8.38
CA ALA A 653 9.53 20.03 -9.39
C ALA A 653 9.11 21.49 -9.10
N VAL A 654 8.75 21.80 -7.85
CA VAL A 654 8.43 23.18 -7.43
C VAL A 654 9.62 24.12 -7.61
N LYS A 655 10.83 23.71 -7.21
CA LYS A 655 12.04 24.53 -7.37
C LYS A 655 12.35 24.81 -8.83
N LYS A 656 12.27 23.78 -9.68
CA LYS A 656 12.48 23.89 -11.12
C LYS A 656 11.49 24.86 -11.78
N ASP A 657 10.24 24.84 -11.35
CA ASP A 657 9.23 25.78 -11.84
C ASP A 657 9.52 27.21 -11.39
N LEU A 658 9.96 27.41 -10.14
CA LEU A 658 10.37 28.73 -9.64
C LEU A 658 11.60 29.29 -10.40
N GLU A 659 12.51 28.43 -10.83
CA GLU A 659 13.67 28.83 -11.64
C GLU A 659 13.33 29.13 -13.11
N SER A 660 12.12 28.77 -13.54
CA SER A 660 11.63 29.00 -14.90
C SER A 660 11.24 30.46 -15.13
N SER A 661 11.34 30.91 -16.38
CA SER A 661 10.80 32.21 -16.79
C SER A 661 9.27 32.22 -16.95
N ARG A 662 8.61 31.07 -16.76
CA ARG A 662 7.15 30.91 -16.85
C ARG A 662 6.54 30.93 -15.45
N PRO A 663 5.43 31.66 -15.23
CA PRO A 663 4.76 31.65 -13.93
C PRO A 663 4.26 30.24 -13.55
N MET A 664 4.66 29.72 -12.40
CA MET A 664 4.29 28.41 -11.84
C MET A 664 2.80 28.35 -11.42
N ASP A 665 2.06 27.31 -11.83
CA ASP A 665 0.73 26.98 -11.29
C ASP A 665 0.67 25.50 -10.93
N ARG A 666 1.25 25.16 -9.78
CA ARG A 666 1.39 23.76 -9.36
C ARG A 666 0.37 23.40 -8.28
N LEU A 667 -0.22 22.22 -8.45
CA LEU A 667 -1.01 21.57 -7.41
C LEU A 667 -0.19 20.46 -6.75
N VAL A 668 0.03 20.58 -5.44
CA VAL A 668 0.63 19.52 -4.63
C VAL A 668 -0.50 18.79 -3.90
N CYS A 669 -0.74 17.56 -4.32
CA CYS A 669 -1.71 16.66 -3.74
C CYS A 669 -1.00 15.67 -2.84
N GLY A 670 -1.52 15.46 -1.65
CA GLY A 670 -1.01 14.41 -0.76
C GLY A 670 -1.85 14.36 0.49
N ASP A 671 -1.82 13.26 1.23
CA ASP A 671 -2.72 13.14 2.37
C ASP A 671 -2.38 14.15 3.49
N VAL A 672 -3.31 14.38 4.43
CA VAL A 672 -3.08 15.39 5.48
C VAL A 672 -1.92 14.95 6.36
N GLY A 673 -0.81 15.70 6.45
CA GLY A 673 0.37 15.28 7.22
C GLY A 673 1.44 14.57 6.40
N TYR A 674 1.34 14.52 5.06
CA TYR A 674 2.43 14.04 4.20
C TYR A 674 3.43 15.12 3.82
N GLY A 675 3.66 16.09 4.70
CA GLY A 675 4.67 17.13 4.47
C GLY A 675 4.36 18.09 3.31
N LYS A 676 3.09 18.23 2.88
CA LYS A 676 2.69 19.27 1.91
C LYS A 676 3.17 20.67 2.33
N THR A 677 3.05 20.96 3.62
CA THR A 677 3.51 22.21 4.21
C THR A 677 5.03 22.37 4.10
N GLU A 678 5.82 21.28 4.18
CA GLU A 678 7.27 21.34 4.03
C GLU A 678 7.67 21.74 2.60
N VAL A 679 6.97 21.21 1.58
CA VAL A 679 7.15 21.65 0.19
C VAL A 679 6.92 23.16 0.06
N ALA A 680 5.86 23.66 0.69
CA ALA A 680 5.53 25.09 0.69
C ALA A 680 6.54 25.95 1.48
N ILE A 681 7.06 25.43 2.60
CA ILE A 681 8.07 26.10 3.42
C ILE A 681 9.38 26.28 2.63
N ARG A 682 9.86 25.24 1.94
CA ARG A 682 11.08 25.32 1.12
C ARG A 682 10.93 26.28 -0.05
N ALA A 683 9.78 26.25 -0.72
CA ALA A 683 9.44 27.21 -1.77
C ALA A 683 9.43 28.64 -1.23
N ALA A 684 8.78 28.88 -0.10
CA ALA A 684 8.73 30.20 0.54
C ALA A 684 10.12 30.69 0.96
N PHE A 685 10.98 29.81 1.50
CA PHE A 685 12.34 30.18 1.89
C PHE A 685 13.18 30.64 0.69
N LYS A 686 13.14 29.90 -0.43
CA LYS A 686 13.81 30.28 -1.69
C LYS A 686 13.35 31.66 -2.19
N VAL A 687 12.05 31.93 -2.13
CA VAL A 687 11.46 33.21 -2.55
C VAL A 687 11.83 34.36 -1.60
N ALA A 688 11.83 34.12 -0.29
CA ALA A 688 12.22 35.11 0.73
C ALA A 688 13.70 35.49 0.59
N MET A 689 14.58 34.51 0.41
CA MET A 689 16.02 34.74 0.21
C MET A 689 16.32 35.48 -1.10
N ALA A 690 15.44 35.37 -2.10
CA ALA A 690 15.49 36.18 -3.32
C ALA A 690 14.92 37.61 -3.15
N GLY A 691 14.54 37.99 -1.93
CA GLY A 691 14.05 39.33 -1.58
C GLY A 691 12.62 39.63 -2.05
N ARG A 692 11.79 38.61 -2.30
CA ARG A 692 10.39 38.77 -2.72
C ARG A 692 9.41 38.35 -1.63
N GLN A 693 8.24 38.96 -1.65
CA GLN A 693 7.21 38.75 -0.65
C GLN A 693 6.37 37.49 -0.92
N ILE A 694 5.89 36.87 0.15
CA ILE A 694 5.04 35.67 0.10
C ILE A 694 3.70 35.95 0.76
N MET A 695 2.63 35.42 0.18
CA MET A 695 1.29 35.47 0.74
C MET A 695 0.73 34.05 0.86
N MET A 696 0.27 33.68 2.06
CA MET A 696 -0.36 32.39 2.31
C MET A 696 -1.81 32.56 2.72
N LEU A 697 -2.71 31.90 1.99
CA LEU A 697 -4.15 31.91 2.22
C LEU A 697 -4.61 30.57 2.78
N ALA A 698 -5.26 30.63 3.95
CA ALA A 698 -5.88 29.49 4.61
C ALA A 698 -7.40 29.72 4.78
N PRO A 699 -8.23 28.66 4.77
CA PRO A 699 -9.68 28.81 4.81
C PRO A 699 -10.22 29.23 6.18
N THR A 700 -9.56 28.80 7.27
CA THR A 700 -9.96 29.06 8.65
C THR A 700 -8.85 29.77 9.42
N THR A 701 -9.24 30.51 10.47
CA THR A 701 -8.35 31.23 11.39
C THR A 701 -7.36 30.30 12.10
N ILE A 702 -7.81 29.10 12.49
CA ILE A 702 -6.98 28.07 13.13
C ILE A 702 -5.90 27.55 12.18
N LEU A 703 -6.24 27.22 10.93
CA LEU A 703 -5.25 26.79 9.93
C LEU A 703 -4.23 27.90 9.65
N ALA A 704 -4.69 29.15 9.55
CA ALA A 704 -3.80 30.30 9.40
C ALA A 704 -2.83 30.43 10.59
N LEU A 705 -3.31 30.25 11.82
CA LEU A 705 -2.49 30.27 13.03
C LEU A 705 -1.48 29.12 13.06
N GLN A 706 -1.90 27.90 12.69
CA GLN A 706 -1.04 26.72 12.62
C GLN A 706 0.11 26.93 11.64
N HIS A 707 -0.21 27.41 10.43
CA HIS A 707 0.81 27.73 9.43
C HIS A 707 1.73 28.84 9.93
N TYR A 708 1.18 29.94 10.46
CA TYR A 708 1.99 31.02 11.03
C TYR A 708 3.00 30.53 12.08
N ASN A 709 2.57 29.70 13.03
CA ASN A 709 3.47 29.15 14.05
C ASN A 709 4.54 28.24 13.42
N THR A 710 4.17 27.41 12.46
CA THR A 710 5.11 26.50 11.78
C THR A 710 6.17 27.29 10.99
N PHE A 711 5.75 28.30 10.21
CA PHE A 711 6.64 29.18 9.46
C PHE A 711 7.53 30.01 10.38
N LYS A 712 6.97 30.58 11.45
CA LYS A 712 7.72 31.38 12.43
C LYS A 712 8.81 30.55 13.12
N ASN A 713 8.50 29.33 13.54
CA ASN A 713 9.47 28.44 14.19
C ASN A 713 10.56 28.00 13.19
N ARG A 714 10.19 27.61 11.97
CA ARG A 714 11.17 27.19 10.95
C ARG A 714 12.09 28.33 10.51
N PHE A 715 11.62 29.58 10.51
CA PHE A 715 12.42 30.74 10.13
C PHE A 715 13.10 31.47 11.31
N GLU A 716 13.05 30.93 12.53
CA GLU A 716 13.57 31.60 13.74
C GLU A 716 15.05 31.99 13.64
N ASN A 717 15.86 31.15 12.99
CA ASN A 717 17.30 31.36 12.80
C ASN A 717 17.66 32.24 11.58
N TYR A 718 16.66 32.75 10.85
CA TYR A 718 16.85 33.45 9.58
C TYR A 718 16.21 34.84 9.61
N PRO A 719 16.71 35.81 8.82
CA PRO A 719 16.19 37.18 8.79
C PRO A 719 14.91 37.30 7.95
N VAL A 720 13.89 36.49 8.24
CA VAL A 720 12.60 36.47 7.53
C VAL A 720 11.48 36.86 8.50
N ARG A 721 10.78 37.97 8.23
CA ARG A 721 9.68 38.43 9.07
C ARG A 721 8.34 37.87 8.58
N VAL A 722 7.72 37.02 9.41
CA VAL A 722 6.40 36.42 9.19
C VAL A 722 5.36 37.06 10.11
N GLU A 723 4.20 37.45 9.58
CA GLU A 723 3.09 38.04 10.36
C GLU A 723 1.75 37.34 10.08
N LEU A 724 0.86 37.32 11.08
CA LEU A 724 -0.48 36.71 11.01
C LEU A 724 -1.57 37.78 10.82
N VAL A 725 -2.41 37.61 9.81
CA VAL A 725 -3.62 38.41 9.58
C VAL A 725 -4.85 37.53 9.78
N SER A 726 -5.42 37.60 10.99
CA SER A 726 -6.60 36.83 11.38
C SER A 726 -7.43 37.62 12.40
N ARG A 727 -8.60 37.07 12.80
CA ARG A 727 -9.46 37.66 13.82
C ARG A 727 -8.81 37.73 15.22
N PHE A 728 -7.76 36.95 15.47
CA PHE A 728 -6.99 36.99 16.72
C PHE A 728 -6.17 38.28 16.90
N LYS A 729 -6.06 39.10 15.85
CA LYS A 729 -5.39 40.40 15.89
C LYS A 729 -6.42 41.53 15.94
N THR A 730 -6.11 42.55 16.71
CA THR A 730 -6.98 43.74 16.78
C THR A 730 -7.01 44.47 15.44
N PRO A 731 -8.09 45.19 15.10
CA PRO A 731 -8.15 45.97 13.86
C PRO A 731 -7.07 47.05 13.74
N ALA A 732 -6.44 47.47 14.84
CA ALA A 732 -5.28 48.36 14.82
C ALA A 732 -4.02 47.61 14.35
N GLU A 733 -3.70 46.47 14.97
CA GLU A 733 -2.56 45.64 14.59
C GLU A 733 -2.64 45.16 13.14
N ILE A 734 -3.81 44.74 12.66
CA ILE A 734 -3.99 44.30 11.27
C ILE A 734 -3.66 45.44 10.30
N ARG A 735 -4.08 46.67 10.60
CA ARG A 735 -3.76 47.84 9.75
C ARG A 735 -2.27 48.12 9.70
N ASP A 736 -1.58 48.02 10.83
CA ASP A 736 -0.13 48.24 10.91
C ASP A 736 0.65 47.15 10.17
N ILE A 737 0.27 45.87 10.32
CA ILE A 737 0.87 44.74 9.59
C ILE A 737 0.71 44.90 8.08
N LEU A 738 -0.50 45.25 7.61
CA LEU A 738 -0.76 45.44 6.19
C LEU A 738 -0.01 46.65 5.61
N ALA A 739 0.18 47.71 6.40
CA ALA A 739 0.99 48.87 6.01
C ALA A 739 2.48 48.51 5.90
N ASP A 740 3.02 47.77 6.88
CA ASP A 740 4.39 47.28 6.86
C ASP A 740 4.65 46.29 5.72
N PHE A 741 3.69 45.42 5.39
CA PHE A 741 3.76 44.54 4.22
C PHE A 741 3.74 45.34 2.91
N SER A 742 2.90 46.36 2.80
CA SER A 742 2.89 47.25 1.63
C SER A 742 4.20 48.04 1.49
N ALA A 743 4.89 48.33 2.60
CA ALA A 743 6.20 48.98 2.61
C ALA A 743 7.37 48.03 2.30
N GLY A 744 7.14 46.71 2.34
CA GLY A 744 8.17 45.68 2.16
C GLY A 744 9.05 45.44 3.39
N LYS A 745 8.54 45.73 4.59
CA LYS A 745 9.22 45.39 5.87
C LYS A 745 8.83 44.01 6.40
N VAL A 746 7.76 43.43 5.85
CA VAL A 746 7.29 42.07 6.17
C VAL A 746 7.45 41.25 4.90
N ASP A 747 8.14 40.11 5.04
CA ASP A 747 8.45 39.22 3.92
C ASP A 747 7.29 38.27 3.64
N MET A 748 6.61 37.80 4.69
CA MET A 748 5.52 36.83 4.58
C MET A 748 4.30 37.21 5.42
N VAL A 749 3.12 37.14 4.81
CA VAL A 749 1.83 37.25 5.51
C VAL A 749 1.05 35.95 5.39
N VAL A 750 0.61 35.42 6.53
CA VAL A 750 -0.28 34.25 6.63
C VAL A 750 -1.64 34.72 7.11
N GLY A 751 -2.73 34.29 6.47
CA GLY A 751 -4.06 34.70 6.93
C GLY A 751 -5.22 34.12 6.14
N THR A 752 -6.42 34.57 6.52
CA THR A 752 -7.67 34.10 5.92
C THR A 752 -8.12 34.99 4.77
N HIS A 753 -9.38 34.84 4.34
CA HIS A 753 -10.03 35.74 3.39
C HIS A 753 -10.00 37.22 3.79
N ALA A 754 -9.68 37.55 5.05
CA ALA A 754 -9.41 38.92 5.50
C ALA A 754 -8.28 39.61 4.72
N ILE A 755 -7.30 38.84 4.23
CA ILE A 755 -6.25 39.39 3.35
C ILE A 755 -6.86 39.86 2.02
N LEU A 756 -7.82 39.10 1.47
CA LEU A 756 -8.45 39.35 0.17
C LEU A 756 -9.48 40.49 0.19
N SER A 757 -10.09 40.78 1.35
CA SER A 757 -11.06 41.86 1.49
C SER A 757 -10.40 43.24 1.64
N SER A 758 -9.15 43.27 2.08
CA SER A 758 -8.34 44.49 2.17
C SER A 758 -7.83 44.92 0.79
N LYS A 759 -7.79 46.23 0.48
CA LYS A 759 -7.16 46.78 -0.74
C LYS A 759 -5.62 46.71 -0.66
N LEU A 760 -5.08 45.55 -0.32
CA LEU A 760 -3.65 45.32 -0.14
C LEU A 760 -2.94 45.36 -1.49
N LYS A 761 -1.90 46.19 -1.59
CA LYS A 761 -0.98 46.20 -2.73
C LYS A 761 0.41 45.77 -2.23
N PRO A 762 0.81 44.50 -2.45
CA PRO A 762 2.16 44.07 -2.11
C PRO A 762 3.19 44.85 -2.94
N LYS A 763 4.39 45.04 -2.39
CA LYS A 763 5.49 45.75 -3.06
C LYS A 763 6.07 44.90 -4.19
N ASN A 764 6.36 43.64 -3.91
CA ASN A 764 6.99 42.69 -4.83
C ASN A 764 6.63 41.24 -4.49
N LEU A 765 5.33 40.91 -4.60
CA LEU A 765 4.85 39.54 -4.39
C LEU A 765 5.51 38.57 -5.40
N GLY A 766 6.15 37.53 -4.87
CA GLY A 766 6.82 36.49 -5.65
C GLY A 766 6.07 35.15 -5.62
N LEU A 767 5.40 34.82 -4.51
CA LEU A 767 4.72 33.53 -4.36
C LEU A 767 3.39 33.67 -3.63
N LEU A 768 2.36 33.02 -4.17
CA LEU A 768 1.05 32.85 -3.56
C LEU A 768 0.83 31.37 -3.20
N ILE A 769 0.71 31.09 -1.91
CA ILE A 769 0.43 29.75 -1.39
C ILE A 769 -1.04 29.68 -0.98
N ILE A 770 -1.77 28.68 -1.49
CA ILE A 770 -3.19 28.47 -1.20
C ILE A 770 -3.36 27.08 -0.63
N ASP A 771 -3.86 26.98 0.60
CA ASP A 771 -4.19 25.69 1.23
C ASP A 771 -5.70 25.44 1.18
N GLU A 772 -6.09 24.22 0.81
CA GLU A 772 -7.49 23.75 0.71
C GLU A 772 -8.42 24.70 -0.07
N GLU A 773 -8.04 25.03 -1.31
CA GLU A 773 -8.75 25.95 -2.23
C GLU A 773 -10.27 25.68 -2.35
N GLN A 774 -10.71 24.42 -2.19
CA GLN A 774 -12.12 24.04 -2.28
C GLN A 774 -13.01 24.75 -1.25
N ARG A 775 -12.48 25.07 -0.06
CA ARG A 775 -13.26 25.65 1.05
C ARG A 775 -13.49 27.17 0.91
N PHE A 776 -12.89 27.82 -0.08
CA PHE A 776 -13.12 29.24 -0.34
C PHE A 776 -14.42 29.50 -1.13
N GLY A 777 -15.16 30.53 -0.72
CA GLY A 777 -16.36 31.00 -1.42
C GLY A 777 -16.09 31.54 -2.82
N VAL A 778 -17.14 31.66 -3.65
CA VAL A 778 -17.05 32.06 -5.07
C VAL A 778 -16.38 33.43 -5.24
N ASN A 779 -16.78 34.43 -4.44
CA ASN A 779 -16.20 35.78 -4.49
C ASN A 779 -14.70 35.80 -4.14
N HIS A 780 -14.28 34.96 -3.18
CA HIS A 780 -12.85 34.85 -2.82
C HIS A 780 -12.04 34.23 -3.96
N LYS A 781 -12.59 33.21 -4.63
CA LYS A 781 -11.97 32.56 -5.79
C LYS A 781 -11.77 33.53 -6.96
N GLU A 782 -12.68 34.46 -7.19
CA GLU A 782 -12.52 35.50 -8.21
C GLU A 782 -11.38 36.48 -7.89
N THR A 783 -11.24 36.90 -6.62
CA THR A 783 -10.13 37.76 -6.20
C THR A 783 -8.79 37.04 -6.31
N ILE A 784 -8.75 35.77 -5.91
CA ILE A 784 -7.56 34.90 -6.06
C ILE A 784 -7.14 34.82 -7.53
N LYS A 785 -8.08 34.61 -8.46
CA LYS A 785 -7.80 34.55 -9.92
C LYS A 785 -7.06 35.79 -10.43
N LYS A 786 -7.36 36.98 -9.90
CA LYS A 786 -6.67 38.23 -10.29
C LYS A 786 -5.19 38.23 -9.90
N PHE A 787 -4.86 37.69 -8.73
CA PHE A 787 -3.47 37.53 -8.28
C PHE A 787 -2.74 36.39 -9.02
N LYS A 788 -3.43 35.28 -9.33
CA LYS A 788 -2.86 34.11 -10.02
C LYS A 788 -2.28 34.45 -11.41
N ASN A 789 -2.72 35.52 -12.05
CA ASN A 789 -2.28 35.87 -13.41
C ASN A 789 -0.85 36.44 -13.48
N LEU A 790 -0.29 36.93 -12.38
CA LEU A 790 0.97 37.70 -12.38
C LEU A 790 2.08 37.10 -11.51
N VAL A 791 1.77 36.07 -10.72
CA VAL A 791 2.62 35.57 -9.63
C VAL A 791 2.63 34.05 -9.65
N ASP A 792 3.72 33.44 -9.18
CA ASP A 792 3.83 32.00 -8.98
C ASP A 792 2.84 31.53 -7.91
N VAL A 793 2.12 30.43 -8.19
CA VAL A 793 1.03 29.91 -7.37
C VAL A 793 1.31 28.46 -7.01
N LEU A 794 1.32 28.19 -5.70
CA LEU A 794 1.40 26.85 -5.14
C LEU A 794 0.09 26.53 -4.42
N THR A 795 -0.64 25.52 -4.90
CA THR A 795 -1.88 25.06 -4.25
C THR A 795 -1.64 23.74 -3.53
N LEU A 796 -2.04 23.65 -2.26
CA LEU A 796 -1.93 22.45 -1.43
C LEU A 796 -3.32 21.86 -1.20
N THR A 797 -3.47 20.54 -1.33
CA THR A 797 -4.74 19.88 -1.01
C THR A 797 -4.57 18.44 -0.53
N ALA A 798 -5.44 18.01 0.38
CA ALA A 798 -5.52 16.63 0.87
C ALA A 798 -6.13 15.66 -0.14
N THR A 799 -7.18 16.12 -0.82
CA THR A 799 -7.93 15.33 -1.80
C THR A 799 -8.05 16.16 -3.07
N PRO A 800 -7.50 15.73 -4.21
CA PRO A 800 -7.62 16.49 -5.43
C PRO A 800 -9.10 16.69 -5.78
N ILE A 801 -9.51 17.95 -5.93
CA ILE A 801 -10.83 18.29 -6.47
C ILE A 801 -10.89 17.67 -7.87
N PRO A 802 -11.91 16.88 -8.24
CA PRO A 802 -11.81 16.15 -9.50
C PRO A 802 -11.78 17.01 -10.76
N ARG A 803 -12.33 18.23 -10.72
CA ARG A 803 -12.13 19.25 -11.77
C ARG A 803 -10.65 19.65 -11.91
N THR A 804 -9.96 19.80 -10.78
CA THR A 804 -8.55 20.18 -10.74
C THR A 804 -7.65 19.00 -11.09
N LEU A 805 -8.04 17.79 -10.71
CA LEU A 805 -7.40 16.55 -11.17
C LEU A 805 -7.50 16.41 -12.69
N HIS A 806 -8.65 16.69 -13.25
CA HIS A 806 -8.88 16.67 -14.69
C HIS A 806 -8.01 17.67 -15.45
N MET A 807 -7.90 18.91 -14.96
CA MET A 807 -7.00 19.93 -15.56
C MET A 807 -5.52 19.55 -15.49
N ALA A 808 -5.15 18.80 -14.45
CA ALA A 808 -3.81 18.25 -14.32
C ALA A 808 -3.55 17.09 -15.31
N LEU A 809 -4.51 16.18 -15.44
CA LEU A 809 -4.41 15.02 -16.35
C LEU A 809 -4.35 15.42 -17.83
N THR A 810 -4.99 16.53 -18.19
CA THR A 810 -4.96 17.12 -19.55
C THR A 810 -3.70 17.95 -19.84
N GLY A 811 -2.75 18.02 -18.90
CA GLY A 811 -1.47 18.72 -19.07
C GLY A 811 -1.57 20.25 -19.06
N ILE A 812 -2.73 20.80 -18.69
CA ILE A 812 -2.94 22.26 -18.58
C ILE A 812 -2.41 22.80 -17.24
N ARG A 813 -2.48 22.00 -16.17
CA ARG A 813 -1.97 22.34 -14.83
C ARG A 813 -0.94 21.31 -14.38
N GLU A 814 0.14 21.76 -13.75
CA GLU A 814 1.17 20.83 -13.27
C GLU A 814 0.77 20.24 -11.91
N LEU A 815 0.94 18.92 -11.75
CA LEU A 815 0.52 18.16 -10.58
C LEU A 815 1.70 17.39 -10.01
N SER A 816 1.87 17.46 -8.70
CA SER A 816 2.77 16.61 -7.93
C SER A 816 1.96 15.83 -6.90
N ILE A 817 2.10 14.50 -6.90
CA ILE A 817 1.39 13.61 -5.97
C ILE A 817 2.39 13.11 -4.93
N ILE A 818 2.08 13.35 -3.65
CA ILE A 818 2.78 12.80 -2.50
C ILE A 818 1.89 11.70 -1.93
N ALA A 819 2.14 10.45 -2.34
CA ALA A 819 1.41 9.27 -1.88
C ALA A 819 2.15 8.55 -0.74
N THR A 820 3.46 8.69 -0.65
CA THR A 820 4.29 8.06 0.37
C THR A 820 4.20 8.83 1.69
N PRO A 821 3.71 8.21 2.78
CA PRO A 821 3.66 8.85 4.10
C PRO A 821 5.05 9.03 4.72
N PRO A 822 5.26 10.07 5.55
CA PRO A 822 6.44 10.20 6.39
C PRO A 822 6.52 9.07 7.43
N LYS A 823 7.74 8.63 7.74
CA LYS A 823 8.01 7.41 8.54
C LYS A 823 7.43 7.42 9.96
N ASN A 824 7.26 8.59 10.59
CA ASN A 824 6.73 8.71 11.96
C ASN A 824 5.20 8.63 12.04
N ARG A 825 4.50 8.59 10.90
CA ARG A 825 3.03 8.57 10.91
C ARG A 825 2.51 7.14 10.97
N GLN A 826 1.76 6.84 12.01
CA GLN A 826 1.07 5.57 12.10
C GLN A 826 -0.27 5.63 11.35
N SER A 827 -0.57 4.58 10.58
CA SER A 827 -1.91 4.33 10.06
C SER A 827 -2.94 4.34 11.18
N VAL A 828 -4.09 4.94 10.90
CA VAL A 828 -5.23 4.93 11.82
C VAL A 828 -5.91 3.57 11.70
N GLU A 829 -5.90 2.80 12.76
CA GLU A 829 -6.63 1.53 12.79
C GLU A 829 -8.11 1.82 12.79
N THR A 830 -8.78 1.36 11.74
CA THR A 830 -10.18 1.63 11.51
C THR A 830 -10.95 0.36 11.80
N TYR A 831 -11.83 0.43 12.79
CA TYR A 831 -12.74 -0.66 13.15
C TYR A 831 -14.14 -0.30 12.67
N VAL A 832 -14.83 -1.25 12.06
CA VAL A 832 -16.26 -1.12 11.75
C VAL A 832 -16.99 -2.10 12.67
N LEU A 833 -17.70 -1.57 13.66
CA LEU A 833 -18.28 -2.33 14.77
C LEU A 833 -19.72 -1.90 15.01
N GLU A 834 -20.51 -2.78 15.60
CA GLU A 834 -21.77 -2.38 16.21
C GLU A 834 -21.52 -1.52 17.45
N GLU A 835 -22.42 -0.57 17.70
CA GLU A 835 -22.32 0.33 18.84
C GLU A 835 -22.38 -0.44 20.16
N ASP A 836 -21.30 -0.44 20.95
CA ASP A 836 -21.26 -1.12 22.25
C ASP A 836 -20.75 -0.19 23.37
N ASP A 837 -21.55 -0.07 24.42
CA ASP A 837 -21.34 0.85 25.54
C ASP A 837 -20.01 0.57 26.25
N ASP A 838 -19.72 -0.71 26.52
CA ASP A 838 -18.49 -1.11 27.21
C ASP A 838 -17.26 -0.75 26.37
N LEU A 839 -17.28 -1.10 25.08
CA LEU A 839 -16.19 -0.81 24.15
C LEU A 839 -15.92 0.69 24.02
N ILE A 840 -16.96 1.51 23.89
CA ILE A 840 -16.83 2.97 23.81
C ILE A 840 -16.20 3.49 25.10
N SER A 841 -16.67 3.02 26.27
CA SER A 841 -16.15 3.46 27.56
C SER A 841 -14.68 3.08 27.77
N ASP A 842 -14.29 1.84 27.43
CA ASP A 842 -12.93 1.34 27.59
C ASP A 842 -11.95 2.04 26.64
N ALA A 843 -12.34 2.23 25.37
CA ALA A 843 -11.52 2.94 24.41
C ALA A 843 -11.32 4.42 24.78
N ILE A 844 -12.36 5.10 25.32
CA ILE A 844 -12.23 6.45 25.86
C ILE A 844 -11.27 6.48 27.06
N ARG A 845 -11.44 5.57 28.03
CA ARG A 845 -10.56 5.52 29.23
C ARG A 845 -9.11 5.25 28.84
N ASN A 846 -8.87 4.34 27.90
CA ASN A 846 -7.55 4.02 27.39
C ASN A 846 -6.89 5.24 26.72
N GLU A 847 -7.66 6.03 25.96
CA GLU A 847 -7.15 7.28 25.35
C GLU A 847 -6.73 8.31 26.40
N ILE A 848 -7.55 8.47 27.44
CA ILE A 848 -7.30 9.48 28.47
C ILE A 848 -6.15 9.06 29.38
N GLN A 849 -6.04 7.76 29.72
CA GLN A 849 -4.90 7.22 30.48
C GLN A 849 -3.57 7.42 29.74
N ARG A 850 -3.56 7.34 28.41
CA ARG A 850 -2.37 7.67 27.60
C ARG A 850 -2.18 9.18 27.42
N GLY A 851 -3.03 10.03 27.99
CA GLY A 851 -2.95 11.49 27.93
C GLY A 851 -3.30 12.07 26.55
N GLY A 852 -4.16 11.39 25.80
CA GLY A 852 -4.73 11.89 24.55
C GLY A 852 -6.18 12.35 24.70
N GLN A 853 -6.77 12.82 23.61
CA GLN A 853 -8.13 13.35 23.53
C GLN A 853 -8.96 12.59 22.49
N VAL A 854 -10.28 12.68 22.58
CA VAL A 854 -11.22 11.91 21.75
C VAL A 854 -12.13 12.84 20.93
N PHE A 855 -12.29 12.52 19.64
CA PHE A 855 -13.40 13.04 18.85
C PHE A 855 -14.58 12.07 18.87
N TYR A 856 -15.77 12.58 19.22
CA TYR A 856 -17.01 11.82 19.13
C TYR A 856 -17.95 12.49 18.12
N LEU A 857 -18.07 11.90 16.94
CA LEU A 857 -18.82 12.50 15.84
C LEU A 857 -20.28 12.02 15.84
N TYR A 858 -21.19 12.99 16.03
CA TYR A 858 -22.63 12.79 16.04
C TYR A 858 -23.31 13.85 15.16
N ASN A 859 -23.76 13.44 13.98
CA ASN A 859 -24.23 14.39 12.94
C ASN A 859 -25.72 14.75 13.05
N ARG A 860 -26.18 15.12 14.26
CA ARG A 860 -27.54 15.65 14.51
C ARG A 860 -27.49 16.69 15.62
N VAL A 861 -27.67 17.97 15.25
CA VAL A 861 -27.57 19.09 16.21
C VAL A 861 -28.72 19.08 17.22
N GLU A 862 -29.93 18.71 16.80
CA GLU A 862 -31.13 18.73 17.66
C GLU A 862 -31.01 17.84 18.90
N THR A 863 -30.28 16.72 18.78
CA THR A 863 -30.13 15.70 19.83
C THR A 863 -28.69 15.57 20.34
N ILE A 864 -27.79 16.51 19.98
CA ILE A 864 -26.37 16.44 20.37
C ILE A 864 -26.18 16.58 21.89
N GLU A 865 -27.04 17.36 22.55
CA GLU A 865 -27.03 17.50 24.00
C GLU A 865 -27.48 16.22 24.71
N GLU A 866 -28.47 15.52 24.16
CA GLU A 866 -28.93 14.22 24.69
C GLU A 866 -27.81 13.17 24.59
N GLU A 867 -27.13 13.13 23.45
CA GLU A 867 -25.98 12.26 23.22
C GLU A 867 -24.81 12.58 24.17
N THR A 868 -24.55 13.87 24.41
CA THR A 868 -23.54 14.33 25.36
C THR A 868 -23.88 13.89 26.79
N ASN A 869 -25.15 13.99 27.18
CA ASN A 869 -25.62 13.50 28.48
C ASN A 869 -25.51 11.97 28.61
N TYR A 870 -25.72 11.23 27.52
CA TYR A 870 -25.49 9.79 27.48
C TYR A 870 -24.00 9.45 27.70
N LEU A 871 -23.08 10.13 27.00
CA LEU A 871 -21.64 9.94 27.19
C LEU A 871 -21.18 10.35 28.60
N SER A 872 -21.72 11.43 29.15
CA SER A 872 -21.40 11.87 30.52
C SER A 872 -21.83 10.83 31.58
N LYS A 873 -22.89 10.06 31.33
CA LYS A 873 -23.27 8.93 32.20
C LYS A 873 -22.34 7.72 32.03
N LEU A 874 -21.87 7.48 30.81
CA LEU A 874 -20.98 6.36 30.48
C LEU A 874 -19.57 6.55 31.06
N VAL A 875 -19.05 7.79 31.01
CA VAL A 875 -17.70 8.18 31.45
C VAL A 875 -17.75 9.45 32.32
N PRO A 876 -18.24 9.37 33.57
CA PRO A 876 -18.44 10.52 34.45
C PRO A 876 -17.15 11.23 34.89
N GLU A 877 -16.00 10.55 34.78
CA GLU A 877 -14.69 11.05 35.15
C GLU A 877 -14.05 12.00 34.11
N VAL A 878 -14.72 12.23 32.97
CA VAL A 878 -14.14 12.88 31.78
C VAL A 878 -14.81 14.21 31.47
N SER A 879 -14.03 15.21 31.05
CA SER A 879 -14.57 16.51 30.62
C SER A 879 -15.02 16.48 29.15
N ILE A 880 -16.24 16.92 28.88
CA ILE A 880 -16.87 16.86 27.55
C ILE A 880 -17.24 18.26 27.06
N GLY A 881 -16.81 18.62 25.85
CA GLY A 881 -17.20 19.83 25.14
C GLY A 881 -18.10 19.52 23.94
N ILE A 882 -18.95 20.48 23.53
CA ILE A 882 -19.87 20.36 22.39
C ILE A 882 -19.44 21.35 21.30
N LEU A 883 -19.40 20.89 20.04
CA LEU A 883 -19.09 21.74 18.89
C LEU A 883 -19.98 21.43 17.67
N HIS A 884 -20.86 22.35 17.30
CA HIS A 884 -21.76 22.18 16.16
C HIS A 884 -21.95 23.45 15.30
N GLY A 885 -22.40 23.30 14.04
CA GLY A 885 -22.35 24.36 13.02
C GLY A 885 -23.35 25.49 13.21
N GLN A 886 -24.32 25.34 14.12
CA GLN A 886 -25.25 26.40 14.50
C GLN A 886 -24.69 27.36 15.57
N MET A 887 -23.54 27.03 16.18
CA MET A 887 -22.84 27.95 17.08
C MET A 887 -22.32 29.15 16.28
N THR A 888 -22.17 30.28 16.95
CA THR A 888 -21.52 31.45 16.34
C THR A 888 -20.05 31.14 16.05
N GLU A 889 -19.46 31.80 15.05
CA GLU A 889 -18.05 31.58 14.70
C GLU A 889 -17.11 31.84 15.90
N ASP A 890 -17.46 32.79 16.77
CA ASP A 890 -16.69 33.11 17.98
C ASP A 890 -16.74 31.96 19.01
N GLU A 891 -17.93 31.39 19.25
CA GLU A 891 -18.11 30.24 20.15
C GLU A 891 -17.40 28.97 19.63
N ILE A 892 -17.43 28.74 18.32
CA ILE A 892 -16.72 27.63 17.65
C ILE A 892 -15.21 27.78 17.88
N GLU A 893 -14.66 28.99 17.66
CA GLU A 893 -13.24 29.26 17.85
C GLU A 893 -12.81 29.12 19.32
N GLU A 894 -13.59 29.65 20.26
CA GLU A 894 -13.31 29.56 21.70
C GLU A 894 -13.31 28.10 22.19
N THR A 895 -14.33 27.32 21.81
CA THR A 895 -14.44 25.91 22.18
C THR A 895 -13.28 25.09 21.63
N LEU A 896 -12.84 25.39 20.41
CA LEU A 896 -11.69 24.71 19.80
C LEU A 896 -10.36 25.08 20.45
N LEU A 897 -10.18 26.34 20.84
CA LEU A 897 -9.02 26.76 21.64
C LEU A 897 -9.02 26.08 23.01
N ASP A 898 -10.18 25.96 23.63
CA ASP A 898 -10.33 25.30 24.93
C ASP A 898 -10.03 23.80 24.83
N PHE A 899 -10.49 23.15 23.77
CA PHE A 899 -10.12 21.76 23.49
C PHE A 899 -8.62 21.63 23.16
N TYR A 900 -8.03 22.54 22.38
CA TYR A 900 -6.58 22.54 22.11
C TYR A 900 -5.74 22.70 23.38
N ASN A 901 -6.18 23.56 24.29
CA ASN A 901 -5.55 23.82 25.59
C ASN A 901 -5.87 22.75 26.65
N ARG A 902 -6.52 21.64 26.26
CA ARG A 902 -6.88 20.50 27.14
C ARG A 902 -7.84 20.86 28.28
N LYS A 903 -8.77 21.79 28.06
CA LYS A 903 -9.89 22.01 28.99
C LYS A 903 -10.97 20.93 28.88
N TYR A 904 -11.08 20.31 27.71
CA TYR A 904 -11.99 19.19 27.44
C TYR A 904 -11.19 17.97 26.95
N ASP A 905 -11.54 16.79 27.42
CA ASP A 905 -10.92 15.52 27.01
C ASP A 905 -11.64 14.91 25.79
N ILE A 906 -12.97 15.06 25.74
CA ILE A 906 -13.82 14.62 24.63
C ILE A 906 -14.46 15.84 23.98
N LEU A 907 -14.42 15.89 22.65
CA LEU A 907 -15.19 16.84 21.86
C LEU A 907 -16.29 16.12 21.08
N VAL A 908 -17.55 16.34 21.50
CA VAL A 908 -18.74 15.86 20.79
C VAL A 908 -19.07 16.85 19.68
N THR A 909 -19.01 16.41 18.43
CA THR A 909 -19.03 17.32 17.30
C THR A 909 -19.78 16.78 16.08
N THR A 910 -20.15 17.68 15.17
CA THR A 910 -20.67 17.32 13.85
C THR A 910 -19.53 17.23 12.82
N THR A 911 -19.85 17.27 11.53
CA THR A 911 -18.86 17.28 10.45
C THR A 911 -17.95 18.52 10.40
N ILE A 912 -18.02 19.45 11.36
CA ILE A 912 -17.14 20.62 11.41
C ILE A 912 -15.67 20.22 11.51
N ILE A 913 -15.34 19.10 12.16
CA ILE A 913 -13.95 18.61 12.22
C ILE A 913 -13.38 18.25 10.85
N GLU A 914 -14.23 18.04 9.83
CA GLU A 914 -13.80 17.91 8.45
C GLU A 914 -13.03 19.16 7.98
N SER A 915 -13.35 20.33 8.54
CA SER A 915 -12.96 21.67 8.07
C SER A 915 -11.56 22.18 8.41
N GLY A 916 -10.64 21.28 8.73
CA GLY A 916 -9.22 21.64 8.79
C GLY A 916 -8.66 21.78 10.19
N ILE A 917 -9.30 21.16 11.18
CA ILE A 917 -8.79 21.12 12.55
C ILE A 917 -7.71 20.05 12.62
N ASP A 918 -6.51 20.46 13.01
CA ASP A 918 -5.35 19.61 13.21
C ASP A 918 -4.99 19.59 14.69
N MET A 919 -5.21 18.46 15.35
CA MET A 919 -4.90 18.31 16.76
C MET A 919 -4.06 17.05 16.97
N PRO A 920 -2.74 17.17 17.15
CA PRO A 920 -1.85 16.01 17.27
C PRO A 920 -2.14 15.16 18.51
N ASN A 921 -2.79 15.73 19.53
CA ASN A 921 -3.16 15.02 20.75
C ASN A 921 -4.44 14.17 20.61
N VAL A 922 -5.19 14.32 19.51
CA VAL A 922 -6.41 13.55 19.28
C VAL A 922 -6.05 12.28 18.53
N ASN A 923 -6.15 11.14 19.22
CA ASN A 923 -5.76 9.84 18.67
C ASN A 923 -6.90 8.82 18.62
N THR A 924 -8.09 9.16 19.14
CA THR A 924 -9.28 8.30 18.99
C THR A 924 -10.45 9.07 18.39
N LEU A 925 -11.11 8.44 17.42
CA LEU A 925 -12.30 8.94 16.72
C LEU A 925 -13.43 7.91 16.87
N PHE A 926 -14.60 8.36 17.29
CA PHE A 926 -15.85 7.62 17.13
C PHE A 926 -16.71 8.30 16.08
N VAL A 927 -17.26 7.53 15.14
CA VAL A 927 -18.23 8.00 14.14
C VAL A 927 -19.53 7.25 14.36
N LYS A 928 -20.50 7.89 15.03
CA LYS A 928 -21.83 7.32 15.22
C LYS A 928 -22.59 7.35 13.90
N ARG A 929 -23.30 6.26 13.58
CA ARG A 929 -24.04 6.11 12.31
C ARG A 929 -23.14 6.30 11.09
N ALA A 930 -22.00 5.59 11.07
CA ALA A 930 -21.04 5.66 9.96
C ALA A 930 -21.67 5.30 8.59
N ASP A 931 -22.76 4.52 8.59
CA ASP A 931 -23.57 4.16 7.43
C ASP A 931 -24.12 5.38 6.65
N LEU A 932 -24.31 6.52 7.31
CA LEU A 932 -24.88 7.73 6.71
C LEU A 932 -23.86 8.63 6.00
N PHE A 933 -22.56 8.37 6.14
CA PHE A 933 -21.52 9.23 5.59
C PHE A 933 -21.07 8.79 4.20
N GLY A 934 -20.64 9.75 3.38
CA GLY A 934 -19.95 9.46 2.13
C GLY A 934 -18.52 8.98 2.35
N LEU A 935 -17.98 8.22 1.39
CA LEU A 935 -16.62 7.64 1.49
C LEU A 935 -15.54 8.72 1.66
N SER A 936 -15.56 9.80 0.85
CA SER A 936 -14.59 10.90 1.05
C SER A 936 -14.74 11.60 2.41
N GLN A 937 -15.95 11.67 2.97
CA GLN A 937 -16.18 12.31 4.26
C GLN A 937 -15.59 11.46 5.36
N LEU A 938 -15.89 10.15 5.37
CA LEU A 938 -15.28 9.20 6.32
C LEU A 938 -13.76 9.22 6.23
N TYR A 939 -13.21 9.26 5.01
CA TYR A 939 -11.76 9.35 4.81
C TYR A 939 -11.16 10.64 5.35
N GLN A 940 -11.78 11.79 5.07
CA GLN A 940 -11.31 13.09 5.56
C GLN A 940 -11.41 13.20 7.09
N ILE A 941 -12.51 12.73 7.68
CA ILE A 941 -12.72 12.70 9.13
C ILE A 941 -11.71 11.76 9.80
N ARG A 942 -11.51 10.55 9.26
CA ARG A 942 -10.49 9.60 9.72
C ARG A 942 -9.10 10.25 9.71
N GLY A 943 -8.77 10.97 8.64
CA GLY A 943 -7.51 11.71 8.50
C GLY A 943 -7.32 12.88 9.47
N ARG A 944 -8.32 13.23 10.30
CA ARG A 944 -8.21 14.22 11.39
C ARG A 944 -7.60 13.64 12.66
N VAL A 945 -7.47 12.32 12.75
CA VAL A 945 -6.92 11.60 13.90
C VAL A 945 -5.66 10.83 13.46
N GLY A 946 -4.73 10.55 14.39
CA GLY A 946 -3.48 9.83 14.05
C GLY A 946 -2.45 10.70 13.35
N ARG A 947 -2.23 11.88 13.93
CA ARG A 947 -1.25 12.86 13.45
C ARG A 947 0.03 12.91 14.29
N SER A 948 0.03 12.22 15.43
CA SER A 948 1.20 11.99 16.26
C SER A 948 1.95 10.70 15.85
N ASP A 949 3.06 10.43 16.54
CA ASP A 949 3.79 9.17 16.50
C ASP A 949 3.04 8.02 17.21
N ARG A 950 1.90 8.33 17.85
CA ARG A 950 1.07 7.38 18.57
C ARG A 950 0.04 6.73 17.66
N LYS A 951 -0.25 5.47 17.96
CA LYS A 951 -1.25 4.69 17.25
C LYS A 951 -2.64 5.29 17.49
N ALA A 952 -3.33 5.60 16.40
CA ALA A 952 -4.67 6.15 16.43
C ALA A 952 -5.72 5.13 16.04
N PHE A 953 -6.91 5.33 16.59
CA PHE A 953 -8.05 4.44 16.42
C PHE A 953 -9.25 5.22 15.88
N ALA A 954 -9.93 4.65 14.90
CA ALA A 954 -11.18 5.16 14.35
C ALA A 954 -12.25 4.08 14.40
N TYR A 955 -13.26 4.29 15.24
CA TYR A 955 -14.39 3.39 15.43
C TYR A 955 -15.57 3.89 14.61
N MET A 956 -15.92 3.15 13.56
CA MET A 956 -17.08 3.38 12.70
C MET A 956 -18.24 2.57 13.27
N LEU A 957 -19.14 3.25 14.01
CA LEU A 957 -20.20 2.61 14.78
C LEU A 957 -21.47 2.42 13.95
N LEU A 958 -21.98 1.20 13.96
CA LEU A 958 -23.22 0.77 13.30
C LEU A 958 -24.34 0.53 14.33
N PRO A 959 -25.61 0.80 13.97
CA PRO A 959 -26.73 0.53 14.86
C PRO A 959 -27.01 -0.98 15.00
N LYS A 960 -27.21 -1.48 16.23
CA LYS A 960 -27.50 -2.91 16.53
C LYS A 960 -28.76 -3.45 15.83
N ASP A 961 -29.82 -2.65 15.72
CA ASP A 961 -31.14 -3.13 15.32
C ASP A 961 -31.50 -2.87 13.84
N ARG A 962 -30.52 -2.58 12.97
CA ARG A 962 -30.83 -2.12 11.61
C ARG A 962 -29.91 -2.71 10.54
N VAL A 963 -30.53 -3.27 9.51
CA VAL A 963 -29.84 -3.76 8.31
C VAL A 963 -29.18 -2.60 7.57
N VAL A 964 -27.86 -2.68 7.41
CA VAL A 964 -27.05 -1.75 6.61
C VAL A 964 -27.30 -2.03 5.13
N THR A 965 -27.36 -0.98 4.29
CA THR A 965 -27.53 -1.17 2.84
C THR A 965 -26.26 -1.72 2.20
N GLU A 966 -26.38 -2.54 1.15
CA GLU A 966 -25.24 -3.10 0.41
C GLU A 966 -24.24 -2.00 -0.06
N GLN A 967 -24.75 -0.82 -0.40
CA GLN A 967 -23.91 0.32 -0.77
C GLN A 967 -23.13 0.90 0.42
N ALA A 968 -23.75 1.01 1.59
CA ALA A 968 -23.08 1.47 2.80
C ALA A 968 -22.03 0.44 3.26
N GLU A 969 -22.34 -0.85 3.17
CA GLU A 969 -21.41 -1.93 3.45
C GLU A 969 -20.19 -1.90 2.52
N LYS A 970 -20.39 -1.79 1.20
CA LYS A 970 -19.27 -1.63 0.24
C LYS A 970 -18.39 -0.44 0.58
N ARG A 971 -18.96 0.71 0.98
CA ARG A 971 -18.19 1.90 1.39
C ARG A 971 -17.40 1.67 2.68
N LEU A 972 -17.99 0.99 3.67
CA LEU A 972 -17.34 0.70 4.95
C LEU A 972 -16.25 -0.37 4.80
N ASN A 973 -16.47 -1.39 3.99
CA ASN A 973 -15.42 -2.34 3.63
C ASN A 973 -14.29 -1.63 2.88
N THR A 974 -14.62 -0.70 1.97
CA THR A 974 -13.61 0.12 1.29
C THR A 974 -12.78 0.94 2.29
N ILE A 975 -13.40 1.61 3.29
CA ILE A 975 -12.63 2.39 4.27
C ILE A 975 -11.74 1.51 5.17
N PHE A 976 -12.15 0.26 5.40
CA PHE A 976 -11.40 -0.74 6.14
C PHE A 976 -10.24 -1.34 5.32
N GLU A 977 -10.46 -1.71 4.05
CA GLU A 977 -9.43 -2.22 3.15
C GLU A 977 -8.32 -1.17 2.92
N TYR A 978 -8.72 0.09 2.74
CA TYR A 978 -7.79 1.21 2.57
C TYR A 978 -7.34 1.83 3.92
N GLN A 979 -6.87 0.99 4.84
CA GLN A 979 -6.23 1.41 6.10
C GLN A 979 -4.85 2.03 5.88
N GLU A 980 -4.23 1.81 4.72
CA GLU A 980 -2.92 2.33 4.41
C GLU A 980 -2.93 3.84 4.15
N LEU A 981 -1.89 4.47 4.67
CA LEU A 981 -1.52 5.84 4.37
C LEU A 981 -1.06 5.92 2.90
N GLY A 982 -1.77 6.71 2.07
CA GLY A 982 -1.47 6.96 0.66
C GLY A 982 -2.67 6.64 -0.24
N SER A 983 -3.70 6.05 0.34
CA SER A 983 -4.93 5.66 -0.34
C SER A 983 -5.83 6.84 -0.72
N GLY A 984 -5.57 8.07 -0.26
CA GLY A 984 -6.43 9.24 -0.50
C GLY A 984 -6.70 9.53 -1.98
N PHE A 985 -5.74 9.25 -2.87
CA PHE A 985 -5.94 9.33 -4.32
C PHE A 985 -6.86 8.22 -4.85
N LYS A 986 -6.61 6.96 -4.45
CA LYS A 986 -7.43 5.79 -4.81
C LYS A 986 -8.86 5.94 -4.27
N VAL A 987 -9.00 6.47 -3.06
CA VAL A 987 -10.28 6.75 -2.39
C VAL A 987 -11.00 7.90 -3.06
N ALA A 988 -10.32 8.97 -3.46
CA ALA A 988 -10.94 10.05 -4.24
C ALA A 988 -11.43 9.56 -5.61
N MET A 989 -10.68 8.66 -6.26
CA MET A 989 -11.10 8.05 -7.51
C MET A 989 -12.30 7.13 -7.33
N ARG A 990 -12.30 6.30 -6.29
CA ARG A 990 -13.41 5.42 -5.96
C ARG A 990 -14.65 6.19 -5.47
N ASP A 991 -14.48 7.30 -4.75
CA ASP A 991 -15.57 8.19 -4.34
C ASP A 991 -16.18 8.91 -5.55
N LEU A 992 -15.38 9.24 -6.57
CA LEU A 992 -15.88 9.76 -7.85
C LEU A 992 -16.73 8.72 -8.60
N GLU A 993 -16.31 7.45 -8.59
CA GLU A 993 -17.08 6.34 -9.14
C GLU A 993 -18.38 6.09 -8.35
N ILE A 994 -18.32 6.14 -7.01
CA ILE A 994 -19.44 5.82 -6.11
C ILE A 994 -20.48 6.95 -6.05
N ARG A 995 -20.07 8.21 -6.12
CA ARG A 995 -20.99 9.37 -6.14
C ARG A 995 -21.51 9.68 -7.55
N GLY A 996 -20.75 9.27 -8.57
CA GLY A 996 -20.90 9.69 -9.96
C GLY A 996 -20.73 11.20 -10.16
N ALA A 997 -20.62 11.62 -11.43
CA ALA A 997 -20.16 12.96 -11.81
C ALA A 997 -21.05 14.16 -11.41
N GLY A 998 -22.18 13.91 -10.74
CA GLY A 998 -23.34 14.80 -10.63
C GLY A 998 -23.15 16.14 -9.90
N ASN A 999 -22.06 16.34 -9.15
CA ASN A 999 -21.82 17.57 -8.38
C ASN A 999 -20.52 18.32 -8.75
N LEU A 1000 -19.81 17.89 -9.80
CA LEU A 1000 -18.40 18.26 -9.99
C LEU A 1000 -18.14 19.58 -10.72
N LEU A 1001 -19.11 20.08 -11.48
CA LEU A 1001 -18.84 21.08 -12.52
C LEU A 1001 -19.89 22.21 -12.59
N GLY A 1002 -20.70 22.37 -11.54
CA GLY A 1002 -21.85 23.29 -11.54
C GLY A 1002 -23.10 22.61 -12.11
N LYS A 1003 -24.28 23.16 -11.78
CA LYS A 1003 -25.58 22.52 -12.07
C LYS A 1003 -25.86 22.26 -13.56
N GLU A 1004 -25.23 23.00 -14.48
CA GLU A 1004 -25.44 22.82 -15.93
C GLU A 1004 -24.57 21.71 -16.53
N GLN A 1005 -23.34 21.53 -16.03
CA GLN A 1005 -22.36 20.59 -16.61
C GLN A 1005 -22.50 19.16 -16.10
N SER A 1006 -23.08 18.98 -14.91
CA SER A 1006 -23.39 17.65 -14.38
C SER A 1006 -24.44 16.90 -15.20
N GLY A 1007 -25.36 17.63 -15.85
CA GLY A 1007 -26.33 17.06 -16.78
C GLY A 1007 -25.68 16.49 -18.04
N ASP A 1008 -24.66 17.17 -18.59
CA ASP A 1008 -23.98 16.73 -19.81
C ASP A 1008 -23.20 15.42 -19.60
N ILE A 1009 -22.53 15.26 -18.46
CA ILE A 1009 -21.77 14.03 -18.15
C ILE A 1009 -22.71 12.85 -17.91
N MET A 1010 -23.84 13.07 -17.24
CA MET A 1010 -24.86 12.02 -17.07
C MET A 1010 -25.47 11.59 -18.41
N GLU A 1011 -25.52 12.48 -19.40
CA GLU A 1011 -26.07 12.13 -20.71
C GLU A 1011 -25.09 11.36 -21.60
N VAL A 1012 -23.80 11.71 -21.63
CA VAL A 1012 -22.83 11.04 -22.54
C VAL A 1012 -21.89 10.05 -21.87
N GLY A 1013 -21.79 10.05 -20.55
CA GLY A 1013 -20.81 9.29 -19.77
C GLY A 1013 -19.47 10.01 -19.61
N PHE A 1014 -18.80 9.75 -18.49
CA PHE A 1014 -17.57 10.44 -18.08
C PHE A 1014 -16.42 10.31 -19.09
N ASP A 1015 -16.08 9.09 -19.53
CA ASP A 1015 -14.93 8.87 -20.43
C ASP A 1015 -15.08 9.55 -21.80
N LEU A 1016 -16.27 9.49 -22.39
CA LEU A 1016 -16.55 10.13 -23.67
C LEU A 1016 -16.46 11.67 -23.55
N TYR A 1017 -16.95 12.23 -22.44
CA TYR A 1017 -16.85 13.65 -22.15
C TYR A 1017 -15.38 14.13 -22.07
N VAL A 1018 -14.51 13.37 -21.38
CA VAL A 1018 -13.08 13.70 -21.26
C VAL A 1018 -12.40 13.73 -22.63
N ARG A 1019 -12.61 12.71 -23.47
CA ARG A 1019 -12.05 12.67 -24.83
C ARG A 1019 -12.50 13.85 -25.68
N MET A 1020 -13.79 14.21 -25.62
CA MET A 1020 -14.34 15.35 -26.36
C MET A 1020 -13.66 16.67 -25.95
N LEU A 1021 -13.28 16.80 -24.68
CA LEU A 1021 -12.61 17.98 -24.14
C LEU A 1021 -11.14 18.03 -24.53
N GLU A 1022 -10.42 16.90 -24.48
CA GLU A 1022 -9.04 16.77 -24.97
C GLU A 1022 -8.94 17.15 -26.45
N ASP A 1023 -9.83 16.60 -27.28
CA ASP A 1023 -9.91 16.91 -28.72
C ASP A 1023 -10.16 18.41 -28.96
N ALA A 1024 -11.06 19.03 -28.19
CA ALA A 1024 -11.36 20.45 -28.30
C ALA A 1024 -10.15 21.33 -27.92
N ILE A 1025 -9.43 20.98 -26.86
CA ILE A 1025 -8.22 21.70 -26.42
C ILE A 1025 -7.11 21.59 -27.47
N ALA A 1026 -6.86 20.38 -28.00
CA ALA A 1026 -5.84 20.14 -29.03
C ALA A 1026 -6.08 20.98 -30.29
N ARG A 1027 -7.35 21.06 -30.75
CA ARG A 1027 -7.77 21.92 -31.88
C ARG A 1027 -7.43 23.38 -31.63
N ILE A 1028 -7.75 23.89 -30.44
CA ILE A 1028 -7.54 25.30 -30.10
C ILE A 1028 -6.05 25.64 -29.97
N LYS A 1029 -5.23 24.71 -29.47
CA LYS A 1029 -3.77 24.86 -29.39
C LYS A 1029 -3.06 24.83 -30.74
N GLY A 1030 -3.75 24.42 -31.81
CA GLY A 1030 -3.16 24.26 -33.14
C GLY A 1030 -2.24 23.04 -33.24
N GLU A 1031 -2.41 22.06 -32.33
CA GLU A 1031 -1.72 20.77 -32.42
C GLU A 1031 -2.31 19.99 -33.61
N GLU A 1032 -1.45 19.37 -34.42
CA GLU A 1032 -1.92 18.46 -35.47
C GLU A 1032 -2.60 17.27 -34.81
N ILE A 1033 -3.93 17.21 -34.83
CA ILE A 1033 -4.65 16.00 -34.46
C ILE A 1033 -4.27 14.94 -35.48
N VAL A 1034 -3.42 14.01 -35.07
CA VAL A 1034 -3.19 12.79 -35.82
C VAL A 1034 -4.50 12.02 -35.78
N VAL A 1035 -5.32 12.17 -36.82
CA VAL A 1035 -6.50 11.32 -37.00
C VAL A 1035 -5.96 9.91 -37.24
N GLU A 1036 -5.97 9.09 -36.19
CA GLU A 1036 -5.70 7.66 -36.32
C GLU A 1036 -6.79 7.05 -37.22
N VAL A 1037 -6.47 6.85 -38.49
CA VAL A 1037 -7.38 6.17 -39.42
C VAL A 1037 -7.32 4.69 -39.09
N ARG A 1038 -8.26 4.23 -38.26
CA ARG A 1038 -8.41 2.81 -37.95
C ARG A 1038 -9.07 2.10 -39.14
N THR A 1039 -8.30 1.27 -39.85
CA THR A 1039 -8.79 0.57 -41.04
C THR A 1039 -9.83 -0.49 -40.68
N SER A 1040 -10.98 -0.48 -41.36
CA SER A 1040 -11.96 -1.57 -41.23
C SER A 1040 -11.50 -2.80 -41.99
N VAL A 1041 -11.22 -3.90 -41.27
CA VAL A 1041 -10.78 -5.18 -41.87
C VAL A 1041 -11.92 -6.19 -41.86
N THR A 1042 -12.44 -6.52 -43.04
CA THR A 1042 -13.48 -7.53 -43.23
C THR A 1042 -12.94 -8.65 -44.11
N LEU A 1043 -12.28 -9.61 -43.47
CA LEU A 1043 -11.80 -10.83 -44.11
C LEU A 1043 -12.72 -12.00 -43.79
N ASN A 1044 -12.81 -12.93 -44.74
CA ASN A 1044 -13.58 -14.13 -44.61
C ASN A 1044 -12.74 -15.16 -43.82
N THR A 1045 -12.57 -14.98 -42.51
CA THR A 1045 -11.88 -15.92 -41.59
C THR A 1045 -12.61 -16.00 -40.25
N ASN A 1046 -12.49 -17.13 -39.55
CA ASN A 1046 -12.93 -17.25 -38.16
C ASN A 1046 -11.84 -16.72 -37.25
N PHE A 1047 -12.21 -15.91 -36.26
CA PHE A 1047 -11.25 -15.39 -35.29
C PHE A 1047 -11.97 -15.09 -33.97
N PHE A 1048 -11.45 -15.64 -32.89
CA PHE A 1048 -11.90 -15.37 -31.52
C PHE A 1048 -10.87 -15.93 -30.53
N ILE A 1049 -10.98 -15.52 -29.27
CA ILE A 1049 -10.20 -16.08 -28.17
C ILE A 1049 -11.07 -17.16 -27.50
N PRO A 1050 -10.76 -18.46 -27.63
CA PRO A 1050 -11.58 -19.52 -27.05
C PRO A 1050 -11.67 -19.44 -25.52
N GLU A 1051 -12.83 -19.79 -24.94
CA GLU A 1051 -13.00 -19.90 -23.49
C GLU A 1051 -12.13 -21.00 -22.87
N THR A 1052 -11.75 -21.99 -23.67
CA THR A 1052 -10.78 -23.03 -23.28
C THR A 1052 -9.37 -22.50 -23.10
N TYR A 1053 -9.05 -21.34 -23.67
CA TYR A 1053 -7.74 -20.70 -23.58
C TYR A 1053 -7.72 -19.58 -22.53
N ILE A 1054 -8.67 -18.65 -22.61
CA ILE A 1054 -8.90 -17.63 -21.57
C ILE A 1054 -10.32 -17.79 -21.03
N SER A 1055 -10.43 -18.39 -19.84
CA SER A 1055 -11.72 -18.67 -19.19
C SER A 1055 -12.29 -17.47 -18.44
N ASP A 1056 -11.44 -16.56 -17.95
CA ASP A 1056 -11.89 -15.33 -17.33
C ASP A 1056 -12.29 -14.28 -18.37
N THR A 1057 -13.55 -13.85 -18.29
CA THR A 1057 -14.14 -12.86 -19.20
C THR A 1057 -13.41 -11.52 -19.13
N ARG A 1058 -12.86 -11.14 -17.96
CA ARG A 1058 -12.19 -9.85 -17.79
C ARG A 1058 -10.83 -9.83 -18.48
N GLN A 1059 -9.99 -10.84 -18.24
CA GLN A 1059 -8.73 -11.03 -18.96
C GLN A 1059 -8.97 -11.16 -20.47
N LYS A 1060 -10.03 -11.84 -20.89
CA LYS A 1060 -10.38 -11.93 -22.31
C LYS A 1060 -10.65 -10.55 -22.92
N ILE A 1061 -11.46 -9.72 -22.25
CA ILE A 1061 -11.73 -8.32 -22.67
C ILE A 1061 -10.44 -7.47 -22.66
N GLU A 1062 -9.58 -7.64 -21.66
CA GLU A 1062 -8.28 -6.97 -21.56
C GLU A 1062 -7.43 -7.20 -22.81
N PHE A 1063 -7.26 -8.46 -23.24
CA PHE A 1063 -6.48 -8.81 -24.43
C PHE A 1063 -7.12 -8.31 -25.73
N TYR A 1064 -8.45 -8.39 -25.86
CA TYR A 1064 -9.13 -7.80 -27.01
C TYR A 1064 -8.84 -6.30 -27.12
N LYS A 1065 -8.92 -5.57 -26.01
CA LYS A 1065 -8.66 -4.13 -25.98
C LYS A 1065 -7.19 -3.79 -26.19
N LYS A 1066 -6.26 -4.56 -25.62
CA LYS A 1066 -4.81 -4.40 -25.84
C LYS A 1066 -4.46 -4.57 -27.32
N LEU A 1067 -4.95 -5.65 -27.93
CA LEU A 1067 -4.72 -5.94 -29.35
C LEU A 1067 -5.37 -4.88 -30.26
N GLU A 1068 -6.60 -4.44 -29.94
CA GLU A 1068 -7.22 -3.30 -30.64
C GLU A 1068 -6.42 -2.00 -30.47
N GLY A 1069 -5.81 -1.79 -29.31
CA GLY A 1069 -5.12 -0.55 -28.98
C GLY A 1069 -3.72 -0.43 -29.60
N ALA A 1070 -3.19 -1.51 -30.16
CA ALA A 1070 -1.81 -1.58 -30.62
C ALA A 1070 -1.56 -0.73 -31.88
N ARG A 1071 -0.56 0.15 -31.79
CA ARG A 1071 -0.21 1.14 -32.81
C ARG A 1071 0.86 0.67 -33.79
N ASP A 1072 1.70 -0.26 -33.37
CA ASP A 1072 2.75 -0.82 -34.20
C ASP A 1072 2.84 -2.35 -34.04
N LEU A 1073 3.69 -2.97 -34.87
CA LEU A 1073 3.91 -4.41 -34.83
C LEU A 1073 4.66 -4.85 -33.57
N ASP A 1074 5.52 -3.99 -33.02
CA ASP A 1074 6.33 -4.31 -31.85
C ASP A 1074 5.42 -4.47 -30.61
N GLU A 1075 4.41 -3.58 -30.45
CA GLU A 1075 3.36 -3.69 -29.44
C GLU A 1075 2.52 -4.96 -29.60
N ILE A 1076 2.19 -5.37 -30.82
CA ILE A 1076 1.45 -6.63 -31.05
C ILE A 1076 2.30 -7.84 -30.66
N GLU A 1077 3.60 -7.85 -30.98
CA GLU A 1077 4.51 -8.93 -30.59
C GLU A 1077 4.73 -8.97 -29.06
N GLU A 1078 4.77 -7.81 -28.39
CA GLU A 1078 4.78 -7.75 -26.93
C GLU A 1078 3.49 -8.36 -26.33
N ILE A 1079 2.32 -8.02 -26.87
CA ILE A 1079 1.04 -8.59 -26.40
C ILE A 1079 1.00 -10.09 -26.68
N TYR A 1080 1.48 -10.54 -27.84
CA TYR A 1080 1.58 -11.97 -28.16
C TYR A 1080 2.50 -12.70 -27.19
N SER A 1081 3.66 -12.12 -26.87
CA SER A 1081 4.59 -12.65 -25.88
C SER A 1081 3.96 -12.69 -24.49
N GLU A 1082 3.16 -11.68 -24.13
CA GLU A 1082 2.39 -11.67 -22.88
C GLU A 1082 1.32 -12.77 -22.84
N MET A 1083 0.61 -13.00 -23.95
CA MET A 1083 -0.37 -14.10 -24.06
C MET A 1083 0.31 -15.46 -23.90
N LEU A 1084 1.45 -15.65 -24.58
CA LEU A 1084 2.27 -16.87 -24.47
C LEU A 1084 2.71 -17.11 -23.02
N ASP A 1085 3.21 -16.07 -22.38
CA ASP A 1085 3.70 -16.15 -21.01
C ASP A 1085 2.59 -16.47 -20.00
N ARG A 1086 1.38 -15.90 -20.17
CA ARG A 1086 0.26 -16.03 -19.22
C ARG A 1086 -0.62 -17.26 -19.43
N PHE A 1087 -0.76 -17.75 -20.65
CA PHE A 1087 -1.74 -18.80 -21.01
C PHE A 1087 -1.17 -19.92 -21.89
N GLY A 1088 0.08 -19.83 -22.34
CA GLY A 1088 0.72 -20.81 -23.22
C GLY A 1088 0.45 -20.53 -24.70
N GLU A 1089 0.59 -21.54 -25.56
CA GLU A 1089 0.46 -21.31 -27.02
C GLU A 1089 -0.99 -20.97 -27.43
N PRO A 1090 -1.24 -19.82 -28.12
CA PRO A 1090 -2.59 -19.49 -28.56
C PRO A 1090 -3.14 -20.50 -29.57
N PRO A 1091 -4.43 -20.89 -29.45
CA PRO A 1091 -5.12 -21.71 -30.44
C PRO A 1091 -5.14 -21.05 -31.83
N GLU A 1092 -5.39 -21.84 -32.88
CA GLU A 1092 -5.39 -21.33 -34.27
C GLU A 1092 -6.39 -20.17 -34.48
N ASP A 1093 -7.54 -20.16 -33.82
CA ASP A 1093 -8.52 -19.06 -33.88
C ASP A 1093 -7.96 -17.75 -33.28
N ALA A 1094 -7.19 -17.85 -32.18
CA ALA A 1094 -6.55 -16.71 -31.53
C ALA A 1094 -5.32 -16.23 -32.31
N LYS A 1095 -4.53 -17.15 -32.88
CA LYS A 1095 -3.44 -16.81 -33.82
C LYS A 1095 -3.98 -16.06 -35.04
N THR A 1096 -5.11 -16.51 -35.58
CA THR A 1096 -5.78 -15.84 -36.70
C THR A 1096 -6.22 -14.43 -36.30
N PHE A 1097 -6.73 -14.24 -35.08
CA PHE A 1097 -7.06 -12.91 -34.56
C PHE A 1097 -5.83 -11.99 -34.49
N ILE A 1098 -4.71 -12.47 -33.96
CA ILE A 1098 -3.45 -11.70 -33.89
C ILE A 1098 -2.97 -11.30 -35.29
N LEU A 1099 -3.02 -12.21 -36.27
CA LEU A 1099 -2.66 -11.90 -37.67
C LEU A 1099 -3.57 -10.82 -38.26
N LEU A 1100 -4.87 -10.85 -37.96
CA LEU A 1100 -5.81 -9.83 -38.40
C LEU A 1100 -5.51 -8.45 -37.80
N GLU A 1101 -5.12 -8.39 -36.52
CA GLU A 1101 -4.69 -7.13 -35.90
C GLU A 1101 -3.37 -6.64 -36.50
N LYS A 1102 -2.41 -7.51 -36.82
CA LYS A 1102 -1.20 -7.11 -37.57
C LYS A 1102 -1.55 -6.47 -38.91
N ILE A 1103 -2.48 -7.07 -39.66
CA ILE A 1103 -2.99 -6.51 -40.93
C ILE A 1103 -3.65 -5.15 -40.68
N ARG A 1104 -4.49 -5.04 -39.64
CA ARG A 1104 -5.20 -3.81 -39.30
C ARG A 1104 -4.24 -2.69 -38.93
N THR A 1105 -3.25 -2.94 -38.09
CA THR A 1105 -2.27 -1.95 -37.65
C THR A 1105 -1.39 -1.50 -38.81
N LEU A 1106 -0.91 -2.43 -39.65
CA LEU A 1106 -0.18 -2.10 -40.87
C LEU A 1106 -1.01 -1.27 -41.85
N ALA A 1107 -2.27 -1.67 -42.09
CA ALA A 1107 -3.15 -0.97 -42.99
C ALA A 1107 -3.52 0.44 -42.47
N SER A 1108 -3.69 0.59 -41.15
CA SER A 1108 -3.97 1.86 -40.48
C SER A 1108 -2.76 2.80 -40.59
N ASN A 1109 -1.55 2.29 -40.36
CA ASN A 1109 -0.31 3.04 -40.50
C ASN A 1109 -0.05 3.51 -41.95
N LEU A 1110 -0.47 2.73 -42.93
CA LEU A 1110 -0.44 3.10 -44.35
C LEU A 1110 -1.57 4.06 -44.75
N GLY A 1111 -2.61 4.22 -43.94
CA GLY A 1111 -3.75 5.10 -44.21
C GLY A 1111 -4.81 4.49 -45.13
N PHE A 1112 -5.04 3.18 -45.08
CA PHE A 1112 -6.17 2.53 -45.76
C PHE A 1112 -7.49 2.76 -44.99
N GLU A 1113 -8.59 3.02 -45.69
CA GLU A 1113 -9.93 3.15 -45.08
C GLU A 1113 -10.56 1.79 -44.79
N PHE A 1114 -10.47 0.85 -45.73
CA PHE A 1114 -10.95 -0.50 -45.56
C PHE A 1114 -10.11 -1.53 -46.31
N VAL A 1115 -10.09 -2.74 -45.76
CA VAL A 1115 -9.56 -3.97 -46.35
C VAL A 1115 -10.71 -4.98 -46.36
N THR A 1116 -11.22 -5.34 -47.54
CA THR A 1116 -12.41 -6.20 -47.66
C THR A 1116 -12.16 -7.33 -48.64
N GLU A 1117 -12.49 -8.54 -48.24
CA GLU A 1117 -12.46 -9.71 -49.10
C GLU A 1117 -13.77 -9.90 -49.85
N MET A 1118 -13.68 -10.09 -51.18
CA MET A 1118 -14.80 -10.42 -52.05
C MET A 1118 -14.40 -11.60 -52.95
N LYS A 1119 -14.94 -12.79 -52.67
CA LYS A 1119 -14.64 -14.04 -53.39
C LYS A 1119 -13.14 -14.36 -53.38
N ASP A 1120 -12.44 -14.18 -54.51
CA ASP A 1120 -11.01 -14.51 -54.68
C ASP A 1120 -10.10 -13.26 -54.70
N GLU A 1121 -10.62 -12.10 -54.27
CA GLU A 1121 -9.91 -10.82 -54.30
C GLU A 1121 -10.06 -10.06 -52.97
N ILE A 1122 -8.96 -9.47 -52.48
CA ILE A 1122 -8.96 -8.52 -51.36
C ILE A 1122 -8.79 -7.12 -51.91
N LYS A 1123 -9.73 -6.23 -51.58
CA LYS A 1123 -9.72 -4.82 -51.96
C LYS A 1123 -9.24 -3.97 -50.79
N MET A 1124 -8.24 -3.12 -51.04
CA MET A 1124 -7.67 -2.18 -50.07
C MET A 1124 -7.83 -0.77 -50.62
N LYS A 1125 -8.67 0.05 -49.99
CA LYS A 1125 -8.92 1.43 -50.45
C LYS A 1125 -8.11 2.42 -49.64
N SER A 1126 -7.25 3.19 -50.31
CA SER A 1126 -6.45 4.23 -49.68
C SER A 1126 -7.31 5.45 -49.34
N GLY A 1127 -7.15 5.98 -48.11
CA GLY A 1127 -7.79 7.23 -47.69
C GLY A 1127 -7.03 8.48 -48.11
N SER A 1128 -7.51 9.64 -47.64
CA SER A 1128 -6.89 10.95 -47.91
C SER A 1128 -5.49 11.14 -47.30
N TYR A 1129 -5.12 10.29 -46.34
CA TYR A 1129 -3.85 10.33 -45.60
C TYR A 1129 -2.98 9.09 -45.88
N PHE A 1130 -3.01 8.57 -47.11
CA PHE A 1130 -2.20 7.41 -47.48
C PHE A 1130 -0.69 7.73 -47.39
N ARG A 1131 0.06 6.89 -46.68
CA ARG A 1131 1.50 7.09 -46.37
C ARG A 1131 2.41 6.03 -47.01
N GLY A 1132 1.88 5.15 -47.85
CA GLY A 1132 2.65 4.09 -48.50
C GLY A 1132 3.64 4.59 -49.55
N ASP A 1133 4.77 3.90 -49.70
CA ASP A 1133 5.79 4.22 -50.70
C ASP A 1133 5.31 3.82 -52.11
N HIS A 1134 4.96 4.81 -52.92
CA HIS A 1134 4.49 4.60 -54.29
C HIS A 1134 5.49 3.83 -55.17
N THR A 1135 6.80 3.99 -54.94
CA THR A 1135 7.83 3.29 -55.73
C THR A 1135 7.86 1.80 -55.42
N LYS A 1136 7.77 1.44 -54.13
CA LYS A 1136 7.69 0.04 -53.70
C LYS A 1136 6.39 -0.62 -54.12
N ILE A 1137 5.26 0.09 -54.08
CA ILE A 1137 3.97 -0.42 -54.58
C ILE A 1137 4.07 -0.77 -56.07
N ILE A 1138 4.68 0.09 -56.89
CA ILE A 1138 4.88 -0.18 -58.31
C ILE A 1138 5.82 -1.38 -58.51
N GLN A 1139 6.87 -1.52 -57.70
CA GLN A 1139 7.76 -2.69 -57.73
C GLN A 1139 7.00 -3.98 -57.41
N LEU A 1140 6.17 -3.99 -56.35
CA LEU A 1140 5.35 -5.13 -55.97
C LEU A 1140 4.36 -5.55 -57.06
N ILE A 1141 3.75 -4.59 -57.76
CA ILE A 1141 2.87 -4.84 -58.92
C ILE A 1141 3.68 -5.43 -60.08
N SER A 1142 4.86 -4.87 -60.37
CA SER A 1142 5.73 -5.33 -61.47
C SER A 1142 6.30 -6.74 -61.23
N ALA A 1143 6.50 -7.11 -59.96
CA ALA A 1143 7.00 -8.41 -59.53
C ALA A 1143 5.95 -9.54 -59.61
N ARG A 1144 4.73 -9.27 -60.09
CA ARG A 1144 3.62 -10.24 -60.22
C ARG A 1144 3.27 -10.95 -58.91
N THR A 1145 3.30 -10.22 -57.79
CA THR A 1145 2.92 -10.73 -56.45
C THR A 1145 1.42 -11.03 -56.29
N GLY A 1146 0.59 -10.75 -57.30
CA GLY A 1146 -0.87 -10.84 -57.26
C GLY A 1146 -1.55 -9.51 -56.92
N LEU A 1147 -0.78 -8.45 -56.68
CA LEU A 1147 -1.27 -7.08 -56.44
C LEU A 1147 -1.50 -6.33 -57.76
N THR A 1148 -2.67 -5.71 -57.91
CA THR A 1148 -3.06 -4.92 -59.09
C THR A 1148 -3.79 -3.63 -58.67
N LEU A 1149 -3.83 -2.63 -59.55
CA LEU A 1149 -4.61 -1.41 -59.37
C LEU A 1149 -5.99 -1.57 -60.01
N ASN A 1150 -7.05 -1.10 -59.33
CA ASN A 1150 -8.38 -1.11 -59.91
C ASN A 1150 -8.46 -0.08 -61.06
N PRO A 1151 -8.78 -0.48 -62.31
CA PRO A 1151 -8.81 0.41 -63.46
C PRO A 1151 -9.85 1.54 -63.38
N LYS A 1152 -10.89 1.37 -62.55
CA LYS A 1152 -11.98 2.36 -62.37
C LYS A 1152 -11.78 3.29 -61.19
N GLU A 1153 -11.04 2.83 -60.16
CA GLU A 1153 -10.80 3.56 -58.92
C GLU A 1153 -9.31 3.44 -58.56
N PRO A 1154 -8.46 4.39 -58.99
CA PRO A 1154 -7.01 4.30 -58.80
C PRO A 1154 -6.57 4.28 -57.32
N ASN A 1155 -7.47 4.64 -56.41
CA ASN A 1155 -7.26 4.61 -54.96
C ASN A 1155 -7.57 3.22 -54.35
N VAL A 1156 -7.84 2.19 -55.16
CA VAL A 1156 -8.11 0.82 -54.71
C VAL A 1156 -7.08 -0.14 -55.26
N LEU A 1157 -6.35 -0.78 -54.35
CA LEU A 1157 -5.48 -1.91 -54.64
C LEU A 1157 -6.26 -3.21 -54.52
N ILE A 1158 -6.04 -4.14 -55.45
CA ILE A 1158 -6.67 -5.45 -55.50
C ILE A 1158 -5.58 -6.51 -55.40
N PHE A 1159 -5.63 -7.32 -54.35
CA PHE A 1159 -4.79 -8.50 -54.19
C PHE A 1159 -5.58 -9.76 -54.55
N GLN A 1160 -5.12 -10.49 -55.57
CA GLN A 1160 -5.72 -11.76 -55.98
C GLN A 1160 -5.20 -12.88 -55.09
N THR A 1161 -6.09 -13.50 -54.31
CA THR A 1161 -5.70 -14.51 -53.31
C THR A 1161 -5.47 -15.88 -53.94
N GLY A 1162 -6.13 -16.18 -55.06
CA GLY A 1162 -6.12 -17.51 -55.69
C GLY A 1162 -6.65 -18.61 -54.76
N LYS A 1163 -6.33 -19.88 -55.04
CA LYS A 1163 -6.65 -21.05 -54.18
C LYS A 1163 -5.65 -21.25 -53.02
N LYS A 1164 -5.15 -20.17 -52.41
CA LYS A 1164 -4.23 -20.27 -51.26
C LYS A 1164 -4.98 -20.73 -50.00
N LEU A 1165 -4.28 -21.44 -49.11
CA LEU A 1165 -4.78 -21.74 -47.76
C LEU A 1165 -4.96 -20.42 -46.97
N GLU A 1166 -5.92 -20.38 -46.03
CA GLU A 1166 -6.26 -19.14 -45.30
C GLU A 1166 -5.05 -18.49 -44.60
N LYS A 1167 -4.16 -19.31 -44.00
CA LYS A 1167 -2.94 -18.84 -43.33
C LYS A 1167 -1.94 -18.18 -44.29
N GLU A 1168 -1.62 -18.86 -45.40
CA GLU A 1168 -0.71 -18.34 -46.44
C GLU A 1168 -1.20 -17.01 -47.04
N LYS A 1169 -2.53 -16.85 -47.13
CA LYS A 1169 -3.16 -15.63 -47.61
C LYS A 1169 -2.97 -14.46 -46.64
N LEU A 1170 -3.15 -14.69 -45.33
CA LEU A 1170 -2.93 -13.65 -44.31
C LEU A 1170 -1.45 -13.26 -44.23
N ASP A 1171 -0.53 -14.23 -44.23
CA ASP A 1171 0.91 -13.98 -44.21
C ASP A 1171 1.38 -13.21 -45.45
N THR A 1172 0.86 -13.56 -46.64
CA THR A 1172 1.15 -12.80 -47.87
C THR A 1172 0.64 -11.36 -47.77
N LEU A 1173 -0.53 -11.13 -47.15
CA LEU A 1173 -1.10 -9.79 -47.00
C LEU A 1173 -0.27 -8.94 -46.02
N ILE A 1174 0.18 -9.53 -44.90
CA ILE A 1174 1.10 -8.87 -43.95
C ILE A 1174 2.39 -8.48 -44.67
N PHE A 1175 3.00 -9.40 -45.43
CA PHE A 1175 4.21 -9.12 -46.20
C PHE A 1175 4.01 -7.98 -47.21
N LEU A 1176 2.90 -7.99 -47.95
CA LEU A 1176 2.59 -6.93 -48.90
C LEU A 1176 2.44 -5.57 -48.21
N LEU A 1177 1.74 -5.51 -47.07
CA LEU A 1177 1.56 -4.27 -46.31
C LEU A 1177 2.88 -3.80 -45.68
N SER A 1178 3.72 -4.71 -45.15
CA SER A 1178 5.01 -4.33 -44.57
C SER A 1178 5.97 -3.75 -45.60
N GLU A 1179 6.01 -4.32 -46.82
CA GLU A 1179 6.83 -3.80 -47.92
C GLU A 1179 6.35 -2.44 -48.42
N MET A 1180 5.06 -2.10 -48.26
CA MET A 1180 4.51 -0.79 -48.63
C MET A 1180 4.90 0.33 -47.66
N LEU A 1181 5.41 0.00 -46.47
CA LEU A 1181 5.79 1.01 -45.48
C LEU A 1181 6.94 1.90 -46.02
N PRO A 1182 6.86 3.21 -45.79
CA PRO A 1182 7.95 4.11 -46.13
C PRO A 1182 9.20 3.71 -45.36
N SER A 1183 10.36 3.75 -46.02
CA SER A 1183 11.66 3.53 -45.38
C SER A 1183 11.78 4.47 -44.17
N LYS A 1184 11.96 3.94 -42.96
CA LYS A 1184 12.21 4.76 -41.75
C LYS A 1184 13.28 5.79 -42.11
N LYS A 1185 12.94 7.08 -42.11
CA LYS A 1185 13.98 8.12 -42.11
C LYS A 1185 14.76 7.89 -40.81
N VAL A 1186 16.01 7.47 -40.96
CA VAL A 1186 17.00 7.41 -39.88
C VAL A 1186 17.19 8.80 -39.29
#